data_AF-R4LR80-F1
#
_entry.id   AF-R4LR80-F1
#
_cell.length_a   1.000
_cell.length_b   1.000
_cell.length_c   1.000
_cell.angle_alpha   90.00
_cell.angle_beta   90.00
_cell.angle_gamma   90.00
#
_symmetry.space_group_name_H-M   'P 1'
#
loop_
_entity.id
_entity.type
_entity.pdbx_description
1 polymer ?
#
loop_
_entity_poly.entity_id
_entity_poly.type
_entity_poly.pdbx_seq_one_letter_code
_entity_poly.pdbx_strand_id
1 'polypeptide(L)'
;MTSPGKPPAPPWRVEGAPREPERTPDRRPPRQRPAWLRFGWLLLALLAVNWIISSFLLAPPARTAVSYTFFSSQVTANNIADITATGDKIEGTFRRSTAYTPGSGKDAEQVERFSTQRPSFADDDLFAKLQANGVQVNANPPDAPAPVWQQLLVGFGPTLLLVGLLIWFLRRSAAAAGGGIGGFGRSRAKLYQPEGGPRTTFADVAGIEEVEQEVTEIVDFLREPERYRKLGAQIPHGVLLSGPPGTGKTLLARAVAGEAEVPFFSMSASEFIEMIVGVGASRVRDLFDQAKKVAPAIIFIDELDAIGRARGGAQSLGGNDEREQTLNQILTEMDGFTGSEGVVVLAATNRPEILDQALLRPGRFDRRVTVSPPDLDGRRKILEVHTRGVPLAAAVDLQSLAAATPGMVGADLKNLVNEAALLAARRKHEVVGPADFSDALEKIVLGTVRGIMLTPDERRRTAYHESGHALLGMLTPGADPVRKISIIPRGQALGVTFQSPATDRYGYSAEYLRGRIIGALGGRAAEQVVFGDMTTGAESDLDQVSTIARQMVGRWGMSEVIGPVTVLPPPGSESPLGLDGVAPATKELVDAEVRKIVESCYDDAVRLLRTHREQLSRLAEQLLQVETLDEDAAYAAAGIPRSAAPGAVARGEIPGTEPAPGLPPVPAATEDNPR
;
A
#
# COMPACT_ATOMS: atom_id res chain seq x y z
N MET A 1 -81.24 31.46 4.20
CA MET A 1 -81.41 32.86 4.64
C MET A 1 -80.45 33.04 5.81
N THR A 2 -79.42 33.87 5.83
CA THR A 2 -78.96 35.02 5.04
C THR A 2 -77.47 35.19 5.34
N SER A 3 -76.68 35.56 4.34
CA SER A 3 -75.26 35.92 4.46
C SER A 3 -75.10 37.30 5.11
N PRO A 4 -74.04 37.52 5.91
CA PRO A 4 -73.22 38.73 5.77
C PRO A 4 -71.72 38.38 5.92
N GLY A 5 -70.72 39.05 5.36
CA GLY A 5 -70.57 40.23 4.52
C GLY A 5 -69.06 40.34 4.24
N LYS A 6 -68.68 40.77 3.03
CA LYS A 6 -67.28 40.92 2.61
C LYS A 6 -66.64 42.16 3.26
N PRO A 7 -65.41 42.08 3.82
CA PRO A 7 -64.61 43.26 4.14
C PRO A 7 -63.87 43.81 2.89
N PRO A 8 -63.45 45.09 2.89
CA PRO A 8 -62.98 45.81 1.72
C PRO A 8 -61.54 45.45 1.32
N ALA A 9 -61.23 45.57 0.03
CA ALA A 9 -59.90 45.36 -0.52
C ALA A 9 -58.96 46.55 -0.20
N PRO A 10 -57.75 46.32 0.35
CA PRO A 10 -56.73 47.35 0.43
C PRO A 10 -56.04 47.57 -0.92
N PRO A 11 -55.55 48.79 -1.18
CA PRO A 11 -55.05 49.17 -2.48
C PRO A 11 -53.53 48.90 -2.62
N TRP A 12 -53.09 48.69 -3.86
CA TRP A 12 -51.71 48.51 -4.37
C TRP A 12 -50.85 47.37 -3.79
N ARG A 13 -50.47 46.45 -4.69
CA ARG A 13 -49.54 45.33 -4.49
C ARG A 13 -48.17 45.71 -5.08
N VAL A 14 -47.09 45.50 -4.35
CA VAL A 14 -45.72 45.39 -4.91
C VAL A 14 -45.30 43.93 -4.75
N GLU A 15 -44.98 43.28 -5.87
CA GLU A 15 -44.50 41.90 -5.93
C GLU A 15 -43.03 41.81 -5.47
N GLY A 16 -42.68 40.87 -4.58
CA GLY A 16 -41.28 40.43 -4.43
C GLY A 16 -40.67 40.16 -3.04
N ALA A 17 -41.39 40.19 -1.91
CA ALA A 17 -40.81 39.83 -0.61
C ALA A 17 -41.15 38.38 -0.16
N PRO A 18 -40.18 37.56 0.30
CA PRO A 18 -40.47 36.26 0.90
C PRO A 18 -41.30 36.39 2.18
N ARG A 19 -42.28 35.50 2.37
CA ARG A 19 -43.20 35.47 3.51
C ARG A 19 -42.46 35.15 4.82
N GLU A 20 -42.74 35.89 5.89
CA GLU A 20 -42.45 35.45 7.26
C GLU A 20 -43.30 34.21 7.61
N PRO A 21 -42.74 33.18 8.27
CA PRO A 21 -43.52 32.02 8.68
C PRO A 21 -44.35 32.33 9.95
N GLU A 22 -45.65 32.01 9.88
CA GLU A 22 -46.60 32.04 10.99
C GLU A 22 -46.12 31.16 12.17
N ARG A 23 -46.21 31.73 13.38
CA ARG A 23 -46.04 30.99 14.64
C ARG A 23 -47.20 29.99 14.81
N THR A 24 -46.89 28.70 14.75
CA THR A 24 -47.79 27.62 15.22
C THR A 24 -47.56 27.36 16.72
N PRO A 25 -48.61 27.01 17.49
CA PRO A 25 -48.49 26.83 18.93
C PRO A 25 -47.89 25.46 19.31
N ASP A 26 -46.92 25.55 20.23
CA ASP A 26 -46.33 24.57 21.13
C ASP A 26 -46.85 23.11 21.07
N ARG A 27 -46.14 22.23 20.35
CA ARG A 27 -46.23 20.76 20.52
C ARG A 27 -45.17 20.31 21.53
N ARG A 28 -45.61 19.93 22.73
CA ARG A 28 -44.78 19.24 23.72
C ARG A 28 -44.08 18.03 23.09
N PRO A 29 -42.76 17.81 23.32
CA PRO A 29 -42.06 16.65 22.78
C PRO A 29 -42.59 15.35 23.40
N PRO A 30 -42.61 14.23 22.66
CA PRO A 30 -43.04 12.95 23.21
C PRO A 30 -42.06 12.51 24.30
N ARG A 31 -42.59 12.08 25.45
CA ARG A 31 -41.83 11.45 26.55
C ARG A 31 -40.95 10.35 25.96
N GLN A 32 -39.63 10.56 25.94
CA GLN A 32 -38.68 9.51 25.59
C GLN A 32 -38.83 8.38 26.60
N ARG A 33 -39.14 7.18 26.11
CA ARG A 33 -39.26 5.99 26.96
C ARG A 33 -37.91 5.75 27.64
N PRO A 34 -37.88 5.43 28.96
CA PRO A 34 -36.64 5.34 29.71
C PRO A 34 -35.73 4.23 29.15
N ALA A 35 -34.42 4.49 29.12
CA ALA A 35 -33.40 3.68 28.43
C ALA A 35 -33.38 2.19 28.85
N TRP A 36 -33.82 1.87 30.07
CA TRP A 36 -33.94 0.49 30.56
C TRP A 36 -34.94 -0.35 29.76
N LEU A 37 -35.99 0.25 29.18
CA LEU A 37 -36.92 -0.47 28.30
C LEU A 37 -36.25 -0.88 26.99
N ARG A 38 -35.39 -0.03 26.41
CA ARG A 38 -34.64 -0.37 25.18
C ARG A 38 -33.64 -1.49 25.45
N PHE A 39 -32.97 -1.43 26.59
CA PHE A 39 -32.07 -2.49 27.04
C PHE A 39 -32.83 -3.82 27.29
N GLY A 40 -34.01 -3.75 27.90
CA GLY A 40 -34.89 -4.91 28.07
C GLY A 40 -35.28 -5.58 26.76
N TRP A 41 -35.66 -4.79 25.74
CA TRP A 41 -35.98 -5.31 24.41
C TRP A 41 -34.76 -5.92 23.69
N LEU A 42 -33.58 -5.31 23.82
CA LEU A 42 -32.34 -5.85 23.26
C LEU A 42 -31.98 -7.21 23.90
N LEU A 43 -32.11 -7.32 25.22
CA LEU A 43 -31.86 -8.56 25.95
C LEU A 43 -32.85 -9.65 25.53
N LEU A 44 -34.12 -9.30 25.37
CA LEU A 44 -35.17 -10.21 24.91
C LEU A 44 -34.92 -10.69 23.48
N ALA A 45 -34.45 -9.80 22.59
CA ALA A 45 -34.05 -10.16 21.23
C ALA A 45 -32.84 -11.10 21.22
N LEU A 46 -31.81 -10.84 22.04
CA LEU A 46 -30.65 -11.72 22.19
C LEU A 46 -31.03 -13.11 22.71
N LEU A 47 -31.95 -13.18 23.69
CA LEU A 47 -32.47 -14.45 24.21
C LEU A 47 -33.31 -15.20 23.17
N ALA A 48 -34.10 -14.49 22.36
CA ALA A 48 -34.87 -15.09 21.28
C ALA A 48 -33.97 -15.63 20.15
N VAL A 49 -32.95 -14.87 19.75
CA VAL A 49 -31.94 -15.32 18.77
C VAL A 49 -31.19 -16.54 19.29
N ASN A 50 -30.81 -16.54 20.57
CA ASN A 50 -30.16 -17.68 21.19
C ASN A 50 -31.06 -18.92 21.25
N TRP A 51 -32.35 -18.76 21.54
CA TRP A 51 -33.31 -19.86 21.53
C TRP A 51 -33.46 -20.46 20.12
N ILE A 52 -33.48 -19.63 19.08
CA ILE A 52 -33.50 -20.07 17.68
C ILE A 52 -32.20 -20.81 17.32
N ILE A 53 -31.04 -20.24 17.65
CA ILE A 53 -29.74 -20.86 17.36
C ILE A 53 -29.59 -22.20 18.10
N SER A 54 -29.97 -22.24 19.39
CA SER A 54 -29.94 -23.47 20.19
C SER A 54 -30.90 -24.53 19.67
N SER A 55 -32.09 -24.15 19.20
CA SER A 55 -33.06 -25.11 18.65
C SER A 55 -32.60 -25.73 17.33
N PHE A 56 -31.78 -25.01 16.54
CA PHE A 56 -31.15 -25.54 15.33
C PHE A 56 -29.88 -26.37 15.62
N LEU A 57 -29.05 -25.96 16.57
CA LEU A 57 -27.78 -26.66 16.90
C LEU A 57 -27.97 -27.92 17.73
N LEU A 58 -28.99 -27.99 18.58
CA LEU A 58 -29.30 -29.15 19.43
C LEU A 58 -30.37 -30.08 18.84
N ALA A 59 -30.79 -29.85 17.59
CA ALA A 59 -31.72 -30.74 16.91
C ALA A 59 -31.05 -32.12 16.67
N PRO A 60 -31.68 -33.23 17.06
CA PRO A 60 -31.13 -34.55 16.79
C PRO A 60 -31.04 -34.80 15.26
N PRO A 61 -30.02 -35.54 14.79
CA PRO A 61 -29.81 -35.79 13.37
C PRO A 61 -31.03 -36.50 12.75
N ALA A 62 -31.48 -36.03 11.59
CA ALA A 62 -32.62 -36.60 10.89
C ALA A 62 -32.36 -38.06 10.47
N ARG A 63 -33.37 -38.94 10.64
CA ARG A 63 -33.33 -40.34 10.21
C ARG A 63 -34.18 -40.51 8.96
N THR A 64 -33.63 -41.11 7.90
CA THR A 64 -34.36 -41.30 6.63
C THR A 64 -35.33 -42.48 6.76
N ALA A 65 -36.57 -42.30 6.32
CA ALA A 65 -37.57 -43.37 6.32
C ALA A 65 -37.28 -44.36 5.16
N VAL A 66 -36.92 -45.61 5.49
CA VAL A 66 -36.63 -46.65 4.51
C VAL A 66 -37.72 -47.72 4.50
N SER A 67 -37.97 -48.33 3.34
CA SER A 67 -38.93 -49.44 3.23
C SER A 67 -38.44 -50.68 3.98
N TYR A 68 -39.38 -51.43 4.55
CA TYR A 68 -39.05 -52.65 5.31
C TYR A 68 -38.35 -53.71 4.45
N THR A 69 -38.69 -53.81 3.16
CA THR A 69 -38.04 -54.72 2.22
C THR A 69 -36.56 -54.37 1.98
N PHE A 70 -36.25 -53.08 1.90
CA PHE A 70 -34.87 -52.60 1.78
C PHE A 70 -34.10 -52.83 3.07
N PHE A 71 -34.72 -52.57 4.21
CA PHE A 71 -34.13 -52.90 5.51
C PHE A 71 -33.80 -54.40 5.61
N SER A 72 -34.74 -55.29 5.27
CA SER A 72 -34.54 -56.75 5.33
C SER A 72 -33.40 -57.25 4.42
N SER A 73 -33.20 -56.62 3.25
CA SER A 73 -32.05 -56.94 2.39
C SER A 73 -30.73 -56.51 3.02
N GLN A 74 -30.69 -55.34 3.68
CA GLN A 74 -29.50 -54.87 4.41
C GLN A 74 -29.19 -55.69 5.67
N VAL A 75 -30.22 -56.24 6.35
CA VAL A 75 -30.04 -57.22 7.44
C VAL A 75 -29.31 -58.44 6.91
N THR A 76 -29.75 -58.98 5.77
CA THR A 76 -29.15 -60.18 5.16
C THR A 76 -27.73 -59.92 4.68
N ALA A 77 -27.43 -58.69 4.22
CA ALA A 77 -26.11 -58.26 3.80
C ALA A 77 -25.14 -57.91 4.96
N ASN A 78 -25.55 -58.12 6.22
CA ASN A 78 -24.79 -57.80 7.43
C ASN A 78 -24.30 -56.33 7.51
N ASN A 79 -25.11 -55.40 7.01
CA ASN A 79 -24.75 -53.98 6.97
C ASN A 79 -25.36 -53.16 8.11
N ILE A 80 -25.84 -53.80 9.17
CA ILE A 80 -26.47 -53.11 10.30
C ILE A 80 -25.53 -53.10 11.50
N ALA A 81 -25.32 -51.91 12.06
CA ALA A 81 -24.46 -51.73 13.23
C ALA A 81 -25.27 -51.97 14.49
N ASP A 82 -26.31 -51.16 14.69
CA ASP A 82 -27.16 -51.19 15.88
C ASP A 82 -28.63 -50.98 15.50
N ILE A 83 -29.52 -51.67 16.22
CA ILE A 83 -30.97 -51.54 16.05
C ILE A 83 -31.63 -51.24 17.39
N THR A 84 -32.62 -50.38 17.34
CA THR A 84 -33.60 -50.20 18.39
C THR A 84 -34.99 -50.46 17.84
N ALA A 85 -35.76 -51.31 18.50
CA ALA A 85 -37.15 -51.59 18.17
C ALA A 85 -38.06 -51.10 19.30
N THR A 86 -39.06 -50.30 18.95
CA THR A 86 -40.10 -49.84 19.89
C THR A 86 -41.46 -50.02 19.23
N GLY A 87 -42.21 -51.03 19.68
CA GLY A 87 -43.41 -51.49 18.98
C GLY A 87 -43.07 -51.98 17.57
N ASP A 88 -43.83 -51.54 16.57
CA ASP A 88 -43.60 -51.86 15.15
C ASP A 88 -42.57 -50.94 14.47
N LYS A 89 -42.06 -49.93 15.18
CA LYS A 89 -41.05 -49.00 14.65
C LYS A 89 -39.65 -49.53 14.94
N ILE A 90 -38.84 -49.65 13.88
CA ILE A 90 -37.45 -50.10 13.94
C ILE A 90 -36.58 -48.94 13.47
N GLU A 91 -35.58 -48.57 14.26
CA GLU A 91 -34.64 -47.53 13.92
C GLU A 91 -33.21 -47.99 14.18
N GLY A 92 -32.25 -47.51 13.40
CA GLY A 92 -30.88 -47.98 13.53
C GLY A 92 -29.90 -47.26 12.64
N THR A 93 -28.66 -47.75 12.66
CA THR A 93 -27.56 -47.23 11.85
C THR A 93 -26.95 -48.33 10.99
N PHE A 94 -26.57 -47.97 9.77
CA PHE A 94 -25.84 -48.88 8.89
C PHE A 94 -24.33 -48.82 9.18
N ARG A 95 -23.62 -49.94 9.00
CA ARG A 95 -22.15 -50.00 9.14
C ARG A 95 -21.44 -49.23 8.02
N ARG A 96 -22.04 -49.23 6.84
CA ARG A 96 -21.60 -48.45 5.67
C ARG A 96 -22.80 -47.71 5.10
N SER A 97 -22.61 -46.44 4.75
CA SER A 97 -23.62 -45.62 4.07
C SER A 97 -24.12 -46.33 2.81
N THR A 98 -25.43 -46.40 2.61
CA THR A 98 -26.04 -47.07 1.45
C THR A 98 -26.93 -46.13 0.67
N ALA A 99 -26.85 -46.23 -0.66
CA ALA A 99 -27.73 -45.51 -1.55
C ALA A 99 -29.14 -46.12 -1.49
N TYR A 100 -30.11 -45.33 -1.04
CA TYR A 100 -31.53 -45.68 -1.01
C TYR A 100 -32.31 -44.72 -1.91
N THR A 101 -33.18 -45.29 -2.75
CA THR A 101 -34.12 -44.52 -3.58
C THR A 101 -35.53 -44.75 -3.04
N PRO A 102 -36.18 -43.73 -2.44
CA PRO A 102 -37.58 -43.84 -2.05
C PRO A 102 -38.44 -44.12 -3.29
N GLY A 103 -39.47 -44.96 -3.17
CA GLY A 103 -40.27 -45.49 -4.28
C GLY A 103 -41.07 -44.51 -5.15
N SER A 104 -40.67 -43.24 -5.24
CA SER A 104 -41.15 -42.22 -6.20
C SER A 104 -40.14 -41.08 -6.45
N GLY A 105 -38.87 -41.19 -6.02
CA GLY A 105 -37.80 -40.20 -6.27
C GLY A 105 -36.82 -40.67 -7.36
N LYS A 106 -36.25 -39.73 -8.14
CA LYS A 106 -35.27 -40.03 -9.21
C LYS A 106 -33.83 -40.13 -8.73
N ASP A 107 -33.52 -39.66 -7.52
CA ASP A 107 -32.16 -39.58 -7.00
C ASP A 107 -31.95 -40.54 -5.83
N ALA A 108 -30.78 -41.19 -5.81
CA ALA A 108 -30.39 -42.08 -4.74
C ALA A 108 -29.73 -41.28 -3.61
N GLU A 109 -30.32 -41.32 -2.41
CA GLU A 109 -29.76 -40.65 -1.24
C GLU A 109 -28.87 -41.62 -0.46
N GLN A 110 -27.71 -41.14 0.00
CA GLN A 110 -26.87 -41.90 0.90
C GLN A 110 -27.44 -41.85 2.32
N VAL A 111 -27.83 -43.01 2.82
CA VAL A 111 -28.48 -43.17 4.13
C VAL A 111 -27.53 -43.87 5.09
N GLU A 112 -27.21 -43.19 6.19
CA GLU A 112 -26.44 -43.74 7.32
C GLU A 112 -27.35 -44.12 8.50
N ARG A 113 -28.38 -43.31 8.77
CA ARG A 113 -29.37 -43.53 9.84
C ARG A 113 -30.74 -43.75 9.24
N PHE A 114 -31.41 -44.82 9.66
CA PHE A 114 -32.69 -45.20 9.09
C PHE A 114 -33.80 -45.36 10.14
N SER A 115 -35.03 -45.18 9.68
CA SER A 115 -36.26 -45.52 10.40
C SER A 115 -37.15 -46.33 9.46
N THR A 116 -37.67 -47.46 9.92
CA THR A 116 -38.62 -48.28 9.18
C THR A 116 -39.75 -48.76 10.08
N GLN A 117 -40.84 -49.22 9.49
CA GLN A 117 -41.96 -49.82 10.21
C GLN A 117 -42.16 -51.24 9.72
N ARG A 118 -42.25 -52.19 10.65
CA ARG A 118 -42.48 -53.59 10.34
C ARG A 118 -43.96 -53.81 10.02
N PRO A 119 -44.32 -54.32 8.83
CA PRO A 119 -45.69 -54.72 8.54
C PRO A 119 -46.10 -55.92 9.41
N SER A 120 -47.31 -55.88 9.96
CA SER A 120 -47.81 -56.94 10.86
C SER A 120 -47.95 -58.33 10.20
N PHE A 121 -48.01 -58.39 8.86
CA PHE A 121 -48.08 -59.62 8.07
C PHE A 121 -46.71 -60.18 7.63
N ALA A 122 -45.60 -59.55 8.04
CA ALA A 122 -44.25 -60.00 7.67
C ALA A 122 -43.80 -61.18 8.54
N ASP A 123 -43.89 -62.39 7.97
CA ASP A 123 -43.58 -63.67 8.61
C ASP A 123 -42.07 -64.01 8.51
N ASP A 124 -41.23 -63.05 8.91
CA ASP A 124 -39.78 -63.15 8.90
C ASP A 124 -39.27 -63.39 10.33
N ASP A 125 -38.42 -64.41 10.53
CA ASP A 125 -37.68 -64.63 11.79
C ASP A 125 -36.52 -63.62 11.94
N LEU A 126 -36.89 -62.34 11.97
CA LEU A 126 -35.98 -61.20 11.94
C LEU A 126 -35.06 -61.17 13.16
N PHE A 127 -35.55 -61.59 14.32
CA PHE A 127 -34.76 -61.62 15.54
C PHE A 127 -33.61 -62.64 15.45
N ALA A 128 -33.89 -63.85 14.95
CA ALA A 128 -32.85 -64.86 14.73
C ALA A 128 -31.82 -64.39 13.69
N LYS A 129 -32.25 -63.73 12.61
CA LYS A 129 -31.35 -63.17 11.58
C LYS A 129 -30.44 -62.06 12.14
N LEU A 130 -30.95 -61.20 13.00
CA LEU A 130 -30.17 -60.14 13.65
C LEU A 130 -29.17 -60.70 14.66
N GLN A 131 -29.57 -61.73 15.41
CA GLN A 131 -28.69 -62.41 16.36
C GLN A 131 -27.57 -63.19 15.65
N ALA A 132 -27.87 -63.88 14.55
CA ALA A 132 -26.87 -64.59 13.74
C ALA A 132 -25.80 -63.65 13.16
N ASN A 133 -26.18 -62.40 12.85
CA ASN A 133 -25.27 -61.36 12.36
C ASN A 133 -24.61 -60.54 13.49
N GLY A 134 -24.85 -60.89 14.75
CA GLY A 134 -24.23 -60.25 15.91
C GLY A 134 -24.63 -58.78 16.10
N VAL A 135 -25.83 -58.39 15.67
CA VAL A 135 -26.36 -57.03 15.80
C VAL A 135 -26.89 -56.81 17.23
N GLN A 136 -26.50 -55.72 17.88
CA GLN A 136 -27.02 -55.37 19.20
C GLN A 136 -28.44 -54.79 19.05
N VAL A 137 -29.43 -55.47 19.66
CA VAL A 137 -30.82 -55.02 19.69
C VAL A 137 -31.08 -54.35 21.04
N ASN A 138 -31.16 -53.02 21.02
CA ASN A 138 -31.44 -52.21 22.20
C ASN A 138 -32.95 -51.93 22.31
N ALA A 139 -33.48 -51.86 23.53
CA ALA A 139 -34.88 -51.52 23.78
C ALA A 139 -35.11 -50.02 24.07
N ASN A 140 -34.02 -49.22 24.16
CA ASN A 140 -34.08 -47.80 24.45
C ASN A 140 -33.69 -46.97 23.20
N PRO A 141 -34.45 -45.91 22.85
CA PRO A 141 -34.10 -45.04 21.73
C PRO A 141 -32.69 -44.47 21.91
N PRO A 142 -31.78 -44.61 20.91
CA PRO A 142 -30.40 -44.11 21.01
C PRO A 142 -30.32 -42.59 21.20
N ASP A 143 -31.40 -41.87 20.86
CA ASP A 143 -31.50 -40.41 20.92
C ASP A 143 -32.48 -39.96 22.02
N ALA A 144 -32.38 -40.53 23.23
CA ALA A 144 -33.13 -40.01 24.37
C ALA A 144 -32.74 -38.53 24.58
N PRO A 145 -33.70 -37.58 24.61
CA PRO A 145 -33.36 -36.16 24.76
C PRO A 145 -32.59 -35.96 26.06
N ALA A 146 -31.49 -35.19 25.99
CA ALA A 146 -30.66 -34.90 27.15
C ALA A 146 -31.51 -34.32 28.31
N PRO A 147 -31.13 -34.53 29.58
CA PRO A 147 -31.84 -33.96 30.73
C PRO A 147 -32.09 -32.46 30.56
N VAL A 148 -33.29 -31.99 30.95
CA VAL A 148 -33.74 -30.60 30.75
C VAL A 148 -32.75 -29.57 31.29
N TRP A 149 -32.09 -29.85 32.42
CA TRP A 149 -31.09 -28.96 33.01
C TRP A 149 -29.82 -28.82 32.14
N GLN A 150 -29.43 -29.88 31.44
CA GLN A 150 -28.27 -29.87 30.53
C GLN A 150 -28.59 -29.09 29.26
N GLN A 151 -29.82 -29.21 28.75
CA GLN A 151 -30.30 -28.39 27.63
C GLN A 151 -30.36 -26.90 28.00
N LEU A 152 -30.81 -26.56 29.21
CA LEU A 152 -30.84 -25.18 29.70
C LEU A 152 -29.43 -24.61 29.90
N LEU A 153 -28.50 -25.38 30.46
CA LEU A 153 -27.13 -24.94 30.70
C LEU A 153 -26.36 -24.74 29.38
N VAL A 154 -26.44 -25.68 28.44
CA VAL A 154 -25.75 -25.58 27.15
C VAL A 154 -26.41 -24.54 26.25
N GLY A 155 -27.75 -24.45 26.26
CA GLY A 155 -28.50 -23.47 25.48
C GLY A 155 -28.32 -22.04 25.99
N PHE A 156 -28.44 -21.79 27.31
CA PHE A 156 -28.46 -20.42 27.86
C PHE A 156 -27.17 -20.02 28.60
N GLY A 157 -26.31 -20.95 28.99
CA GLY A 157 -25.08 -20.69 29.74
C GLY A 157 -24.15 -19.68 29.05
N PRO A 158 -23.78 -19.89 27.77
CA PRO A 158 -22.92 -18.95 27.04
C PRO A 158 -23.52 -17.53 26.97
N THR A 159 -24.84 -17.41 26.79
CA THR A 159 -25.51 -16.10 26.76
C THR A 159 -25.55 -15.41 28.11
N LEU A 160 -25.81 -16.14 29.20
CA LEU A 160 -25.82 -15.56 30.55
C LEU A 160 -24.42 -15.08 30.95
N LEU A 161 -23.38 -15.82 30.56
CA LEU A 161 -21.99 -15.40 30.76
C LEU A 161 -21.66 -14.13 29.98
N LEU A 162 -22.05 -14.04 28.72
CA LEU A 162 -21.85 -12.84 27.90
C LEU A 162 -22.59 -11.61 28.47
N VAL A 163 -23.85 -11.78 28.89
CA VAL A 163 -24.64 -10.71 29.51
C VAL A 163 -24.01 -10.27 30.84
N GLY A 164 -23.55 -11.21 31.67
CA GLY A 164 -22.85 -10.91 32.91
C GLY A 164 -21.56 -10.12 32.68
N LEU A 165 -20.76 -10.52 31.69
CA LEU A 165 -19.52 -9.84 31.31
C LEU A 165 -19.78 -8.44 30.74
N LEU A 166 -20.83 -8.28 29.93
CA LEU A 166 -21.28 -6.99 29.41
C LEU A 166 -21.71 -6.03 30.52
N ILE A 167 -22.49 -6.49 31.50
CA ILE A 167 -22.90 -5.68 32.66
C ILE A 167 -21.68 -5.31 33.51
N TRP A 168 -20.74 -6.23 33.71
CA TRP A 168 -19.49 -5.96 34.42
C TRP A 168 -18.65 -4.91 33.69
N PHE A 169 -18.54 -4.99 32.37
CA PHE A 169 -17.82 -4.02 31.54
C PHE A 169 -18.49 -2.64 31.54
N LEU A 170 -19.83 -2.59 31.45
CA LEU A 170 -20.61 -1.34 31.52
C LEU A 170 -20.49 -0.67 32.90
N ARG A 171 -20.45 -1.45 33.99
CA ARG A 171 -20.23 -0.90 35.34
C ARG A 171 -18.80 -0.40 35.51
N ARG A 172 -17.81 -1.05 34.89
CA ARG A 172 -16.40 -0.61 34.90
C ARG A 172 -16.17 0.63 34.04
N SER A 173 -16.80 0.72 32.87
CA SER A 173 -16.69 1.90 32.00
C SER A 173 -17.43 3.11 32.58
N ALA A 174 -18.59 2.91 33.24
CA ALA A 174 -19.27 3.97 33.97
C ALA A 174 -18.47 4.49 35.19
N ALA A 175 -17.69 3.61 35.86
CA ALA A 175 -16.81 4.02 36.95
C ALA A 175 -15.51 4.72 36.49
N ALA A 176 -15.04 4.42 35.27
CA ALA A 176 -13.92 5.14 34.63
C ALA A 176 -14.36 6.45 33.95
N ALA A 177 -15.64 6.62 33.64
CA ALA A 177 -16.23 7.82 33.02
C ALA A 177 -16.65 8.90 34.06
N GLY A 178 -15.81 9.13 35.07
CA GLY A 178 -15.97 10.24 36.03
C GLY A 178 -15.70 11.65 35.45
N GLY A 179 -15.76 11.83 34.14
CA GLY A 179 -15.56 13.10 33.44
C GLY A 179 -16.57 13.24 32.30
N GLY A 180 -17.36 14.31 32.34
CA GLY A 180 -18.55 14.49 31.52
C GLY A 180 -18.34 14.46 30.00
N ILE A 181 -19.46 14.26 29.31
CA ILE A 181 -19.69 14.16 27.85
C ILE A 181 -19.18 15.39 27.03
N GLY A 182 -18.62 16.42 27.66
CA GLY A 182 -18.20 17.68 27.01
C GLY A 182 -16.80 17.71 26.38
N GLY A 183 -16.02 16.62 26.46
CA GLY A 183 -14.62 16.58 25.97
C GLY A 183 -14.41 16.00 24.57
N PHE A 184 -15.44 15.44 23.94
CA PHE A 184 -15.30 14.55 22.77
C PHE A 184 -15.16 15.26 21.40
N GLY A 185 -15.13 16.59 21.34
CA GLY A 185 -15.19 17.34 20.07
C GLY A 185 -14.03 18.29 19.77
N ARG A 186 -13.15 18.61 20.74
CA ARG A 186 -12.10 19.63 20.52
C ARG A 186 -10.97 19.09 19.65
N SER A 187 -10.65 19.83 18.58
CA SER A 187 -9.47 19.60 17.73
C SER A 187 -8.18 19.58 18.57
N ARG A 188 -7.39 18.50 18.45
CA ARG A 188 -6.02 18.38 19.00
C ARG A 188 -4.96 18.87 17.99
N ALA A 189 -5.30 19.82 17.11
CA ALA A 189 -4.35 20.41 16.18
C ALA A 189 -3.15 20.96 16.96
N LYS A 190 -1.93 20.55 16.58
CA LYS A 190 -0.72 21.18 17.10
C LYS A 190 -0.61 22.56 16.46
N LEU A 191 -1.00 23.59 17.20
CA LEU A 191 -0.74 24.97 16.81
C LEU A 191 0.77 25.19 16.88
N TYR A 192 1.42 25.33 15.72
CA TYR A 192 2.79 25.84 15.69
C TYR A 192 2.70 27.36 15.79
N GLN A 193 2.90 27.88 17.00
CA GLN A 193 3.00 29.32 17.22
C GLN A 193 4.40 29.81 16.79
N PRO A 194 4.50 30.94 16.07
CA PRO A 194 5.76 31.48 15.54
C PRO A 194 6.85 31.81 16.57
N GLU A 195 6.57 31.77 17.88
CA GLU A 195 7.42 32.37 18.92
C GLU A 195 8.37 31.38 19.64
N GLY A 196 8.32 30.06 19.34
CA GLY A 196 8.96 29.05 20.21
C GLY A 196 10.13 28.24 19.66
N GLY A 197 10.48 28.32 18.37
CA GLY A 197 11.52 27.45 17.79
C GLY A 197 12.10 27.93 16.46
N PRO A 198 13.18 27.30 15.97
CA PRO A 198 13.80 27.66 14.69
C PRO A 198 12.79 27.49 13.55
N ARG A 199 12.55 28.57 12.81
CA ARG A 199 11.65 28.59 11.65
C ARG A 199 12.33 27.88 10.49
N THR A 200 11.65 26.90 9.90
CA THR A 200 12.05 26.36 8.59
C THR A 200 11.73 27.41 7.53
N THR A 201 12.69 27.75 6.69
CA THR A 201 12.56 28.75 5.61
C THR A 201 12.90 28.12 4.26
N PHE A 202 12.81 28.86 3.15
CA PHE A 202 13.24 28.31 1.86
C PHE A 202 14.74 27.99 1.84
N ALA A 203 15.56 28.62 2.69
CA ALA A 203 16.98 28.27 2.85
C ALA A 203 17.24 26.85 3.39
N ASP A 204 16.21 26.19 3.95
CA ASP A 204 16.25 24.82 4.46
C ASP A 204 15.63 23.79 3.50
N VAL A 205 15.14 24.24 2.34
CA VAL A 205 14.55 23.39 1.30
C VAL A 205 15.34 23.56 0.02
N ALA A 206 15.75 22.46 -0.59
CA ALA A 206 16.59 22.47 -1.78
C ALA A 206 16.06 21.48 -2.81
N GLY A 207 16.43 21.67 -4.08
CA GLY A 207 16.03 20.79 -5.18
C GLY A 207 14.55 20.91 -5.57
N ILE A 208 13.96 22.09 -5.36
CA ILE A 208 12.56 22.41 -5.66
C ILE A 208 12.42 23.70 -6.49
N GLU A 209 13.45 24.12 -7.19
CA GLU A 209 13.54 25.39 -7.91
C GLU A 209 12.39 25.56 -8.92
N GLU A 210 11.95 24.47 -9.55
CA GLU A 210 10.80 24.45 -10.46
C GLU A 210 9.49 24.85 -9.77
N VAL A 211 9.36 24.49 -8.49
CA VAL A 211 8.15 24.66 -7.68
C VAL A 211 8.23 25.93 -6.82
N GLU A 212 9.44 26.41 -6.54
CA GLU A 212 9.68 27.57 -5.66
C GLU A 212 8.93 28.81 -6.15
N GLN A 213 8.92 29.07 -7.47
CA GLN A 213 8.18 30.20 -8.04
C GLN A 213 6.68 30.10 -7.77
N GLU A 214 6.08 28.93 -7.97
CA GLU A 214 4.65 28.71 -7.75
C GLU A 214 4.26 28.92 -6.28
N VAL A 215 5.15 28.55 -5.37
CA VAL A 215 4.92 28.63 -3.93
C VAL A 215 5.24 30.03 -3.38
N THR A 216 6.17 30.75 -4.01
CA THR A 216 6.51 32.14 -3.68
C THR A 216 5.30 33.07 -3.90
N GLU A 217 4.47 32.83 -4.91
CA GLU A 217 3.22 33.59 -5.10
C GLU A 217 2.29 33.51 -3.88
N ILE A 218 2.26 32.36 -3.20
CA ILE A 218 1.46 32.17 -1.98
C ILE A 218 2.07 32.97 -0.82
N VAL A 219 3.40 32.98 -0.70
CA VAL A 219 4.13 33.75 0.31
C VAL A 219 3.88 35.25 0.14
N ASP A 220 4.03 35.75 -1.09
CA ASP A 220 3.82 37.17 -1.42
C ASP A 220 2.41 37.64 -1.09
N PHE A 221 1.41 36.79 -1.35
CA PHE A 221 0.03 37.08 -0.97
C PHE A 221 -0.15 37.16 0.55
N LEU A 222 0.38 36.19 1.29
CA LEU A 222 0.21 36.15 2.75
C LEU A 222 0.91 37.33 3.43
N ARG A 223 2.00 37.85 2.84
CA ARG A 223 2.69 39.06 3.29
C ARG A 223 1.96 40.35 2.88
N GLU A 224 1.50 40.45 1.64
CA GLU A 224 0.91 41.67 1.07
C GLU A 224 -0.49 41.44 0.42
N PRO A 225 -1.51 40.99 1.18
CA PRO A 225 -2.79 40.58 0.60
C PRO A 225 -3.55 41.75 -0.07
N GLU A 226 -3.37 42.97 0.41
CA GLU A 226 -4.01 44.17 -0.12
C GLU A 226 -3.57 44.52 -1.54
N ARG A 227 -2.33 44.17 -1.93
CA ARG A 227 -1.81 44.42 -3.28
C ARG A 227 -2.58 43.63 -4.32
N TYR A 228 -2.87 42.36 -4.01
CA TYR A 228 -3.64 41.46 -4.89
C TYR A 228 -5.13 41.81 -4.90
N ARG A 229 -5.71 42.14 -3.74
CA ARG A 229 -7.12 42.55 -3.62
C ARG A 229 -7.45 43.79 -4.45
N LYS A 230 -6.57 44.80 -4.46
CA LYS A 230 -6.77 46.03 -5.25
C LYS A 230 -6.87 45.77 -6.75
N LEU A 231 -6.22 44.71 -7.23
CA LEU A 231 -6.24 44.31 -8.64
C LEU A 231 -7.39 43.33 -8.96
N GLY A 232 -8.19 42.94 -7.95
CA GLY A 232 -9.27 41.97 -8.11
C GLY A 232 -8.78 40.53 -8.29
N ALA A 233 -7.50 40.25 -8.00
CA ALA A 233 -6.96 38.89 -8.07
C ALA A 233 -7.55 38.03 -6.93
N GLN A 234 -8.07 36.86 -7.29
CA GLN A 234 -8.51 35.84 -6.33
C GLN A 234 -7.39 34.84 -6.14
N ILE A 235 -7.12 34.48 -4.89
CA ILE A 235 -6.07 33.55 -4.52
C ILE A 235 -6.65 32.14 -4.55
N PRO A 236 -5.84 31.13 -4.94
CA PRO A 236 -6.25 29.75 -4.79
C PRO A 236 -6.65 29.45 -3.35
N HIS A 237 -7.89 29.01 -3.17
CA HIS A 237 -8.43 28.61 -1.87
C HIS A 237 -7.61 27.46 -1.27
N GLY A 238 -7.06 26.62 -2.13
CA GLY A 238 -6.28 25.48 -1.72
C GLY A 238 -5.23 25.07 -2.76
N VAL A 239 -4.09 24.64 -2.23
CA VAL A 239 -2.96 24.16 -3.04
C VAL A 239 -2.69 22.72 -2.68
N LEU A 240 -2.75 21.84 -3.67
CA LEU A 240 -2.42 20.43 -3.51
C LEU A 240 -0.98 20.17 -3.94
N LEU A 241 -0.13 19.85 -2.96
CA LEU A 241 1.22 19.31 -3.15
C LEU A 241 1.12 17.81 -3.43
N SER A 242 1.48 17.39 -4.63
CA SER A 242 1.46 15.97 -5.02
C SER A 242 2.85 15.49 -5.40
N GLY A 243 3.20 14.25 -5.06
CA GLY A 243 4.47 13.67 -5.45
C GLY A 243 4.86 12.49 -4.56
N PRO A 244 5.92 11.75 -4.90
CA PRO A 244 6.37 10.58 -4.14
C PRO A 244 6.62 10.89 -2.65
N PRO A 245 6.53 9.90 -1.75
CA PRO A 245 6.87 10.09 -0.34
C PRO A 245 8.33 10.54 -0.21
N GLY A 246 8.63 11.34 0.82
CA GLY A 246 10.00 11.77 1.12
C GLY A 246 10.59 12.89 0.25
N THR A 247 9.84 13.45 -0.71
CA THR A 247 10.26 14.62 -1.52
C THR A 247 10.18 15.96 -0.79
N GLY A 248 9.82 15.97 0.50
CA GLY A 248 9.81 17.19 1.31
C GLY A 248 8.52 18.02 1.24
N LYS A 249 7.39 17.47 0.80
CA LYS A 249 6.08 18.18 0.76
C LYS A 249 5.72 18.89 2.08
N THR A 250 5.83 18.18 3.21
CA THR A 250 5.56 18.72 4.55
C THR A 250 6.60 19.78 4.97
N LEU A 251 7.85 19.63 4.53
CA LEU A 251 8.92 20.59 4.79
C LEU A 251 8.69 21.88 3.98
N LEU A 252 8.34 21.74 2.70
CA LEU A 252 7.97 22.84 1.82
C LEU A 252 6.80 23.64 2.40
N ALA A 253 5.71 22.97 2.81
CA ALA A 253 4.56 23.63 3.44
C ALA A 253 4.95 24.45 4.69
N ARG A 254 5.87 23.93 5.52
CA ARG A 254 6.41 24.66 6.67
C ARG A 254 7.28 25.84 6.26
N ALA A 255 8.09 25.68 5.21
CA ALA A 255 8.92 26.74 4.68
C ALA A 255 8.08 27.90 4.11
N VAL A 256 6.96 27.63 3.44
CA VAL A 256 6.00 28.67 2.99
C VAL A 256 5.52 29.50 4.18
N ALA A 257 5.13 28.84 5.28
CA ALA A 257 4.66 29.52 6.48
C ALA A 257 5.77 30.31 7.17
N GLY A 258 6.98 29.73 7.23
CA GLY A 258 8.16 30.38 7.78
C GLY A 258 8.55 31.63 7.01
N GLU A 259 8.50 31.59 5.67
CA GLU A 259 8.77 32.75 4.83
C GLU A 259 7.66 33.79 4.88
N ALA A 260 6.39 33.38 4.89
CA ALA A 260 5.29 34.31 5.04
C ALA A 260 5.18 34.89 6.47
N GLU A 261 5.90 34.32 7.44
CA GLU A 261 5.86 34.66 8.87
C GLU A 261 4.45 34.52 9.50
N VAL A 262 3.65 33.58 8.99
CA VAL A 262 2.26 33.36 9.45
C VAL A 262 2.11 32.11 10.34
N PRO A 263 1.07 32.04 11.20
CA PRO A 263 0.76 30.82 11.94
C PRO A 263 0.53 29.61 11.02
N PHE A 264 1.04 28.45 11.46
CA PHE A 264 0.96 27.18 10.73
C PHE A 264 0.19 26.14 11.53
N PHE A 265 -0.98 25.75 11.02
CA PHE A 265 -1.79 24.67 11.58
C PHE A 265 -1.53 23.40 10.78
N SER A 266 -1.11 22.31 11.43
CA SER A 266 -0.84 21.04 10.75
C SER A 266 -1.62 19.89 11.37
N MET A 267 -2.23 19.08 10.53
CA MET A 267 -2.96 17.86 10.90
C MET A 267 -2.82 16.82 9.79
N SER A 268 -2.63 15.55 10.13
CA SER A 268 -2.77 14.46 9.13
C SER A 268 -4.25 14.18 8.89
N ALA A 269 -4.63 13.95 7.64
CA ALA A 269 -6.00 13.58 7.28
C ALA A 269 -6.49 12.32 8.01
N SER A 270 -5.58 11.40 8.33
CA SER A 270 -5.84 10.19 9.10
C SER A 270 -6.32 10.50 10.53
N GLU A 271 -5.97 11.66 11.10
CA GLU A 271 -6.43 12.08 12.43
C GLU A 271 -7.90 12.51 12.47
N PHE A 272 -8.52 12.71 11.31
CA PHE A 272 -9.95 12.97 11.24
C PHE A 272 -10.79 11.69 11.24
N ILE A 273 -10.19 10.53 10.94
CA ILE A 273 -10.89 9.24 10.88
C ILE A 273 -11.01 8.68 12.30
N GLU A 274 -12.22 8.66 12.83
CA GLU A 274 -12.52 8.21 14.19
C GLU A 274 -13.67 7.19 14.21
N MET A 275 -13.73 6.35 15.24
CA MET A 275 -14.82 5.36 15.39
C MET A 275 -16.21 6.00 15.60
N ILE A 276 -16.25 7.28 15.97
CA ILE A 276 -17.48 8.00 16.29
C ILE A 276 -17.84 8.91 15.12
N VAL A 277 -18.95 8.58 14.47
CA VAL A 277 -19.53 9.37 13.37
C VAL A 277 -19.69 10.84 13.79
N GLY A 278 -19.18 11.75 12.95
CA GLY A 278 -19.28 13.21 13.14
C GLY A 278 -18.18 13.86 13.98
N VAL A 279 -17.31 13.10 14.65
CA VAL A 279 -16.16 13.68 15.38
C VAL A 279 -15.15 14.29 14.40
N GLY A 280 -14.83 13.59 13.30
CA GLY A 280 -13.95 14.11 12.25
C GLY A 280 -14.44 15.45 11.69
N ALA A 281 -15.71 15.51 11.30
CA ALA A 281 -16.34 16.75 10.82
C ALA A 281 -16.30 17.89 11.87
N SER A 282 -16.49 17.60 13.16
CA SER A 282 -16.37 18.63 14.22
C SER A 282 -14.95 19.18 14.32
N ARG A 283 -13.92 18.33 14.21
CA ARG A 283 -12.51 18.76 14.26
C ARG A 283 -12.13 19.61 13.07
N VAL A 284 -12.66 19.29 11.88
CA VAL A 284 -12.47 20.12 10.68
C VAL A 284 -13.02 21.53 10.93
N ARG A 285 -14.26 21.67 11.44
CA ARG A 285 -14.82 23.00 11.77
C ARG A 285 -13.95 23.76 12.76
N ASP A 286 -13.60 23.11 13.87
CA ASP A 286 -12.76 23.70 14.92
C ASP A 286 -11.40 24.18 14.36
N LEU A 287 -10.78 23.40 13.47
CA LEU A 287 -9.50 23.73 12.83
C LEU A 287 -9.63 25.01 11.99
N PHE A 288 -10.67 25.08 11.15
CA PHE A 288 -10.91 26.25 10.30
C PHE A 288 -11.29 27.49 11.12
N ASP A 289 -12.13 27.33 12.14
CA ASP A 289 -12.50 28.43 13.05
C ASP A 289 -11.31 28.98 13.85
N GLN A 290 -10.35 28.12 14.22
CA GLN A 290 -9.12 28.56 14.88
C GLN A 290 -8.20 29.32 13.93
N ALA A 291 -8.03 28.83 12.69
CA ALA A 291 -7.23 29.51 11.68
C ALA A 291 -7.79 30.88 11.31
N LYS A 292 -9.12 30.98 11.12
CA LYS A 292 -9.82 32.24 10.83
C LYS A 292 -9.60 33.32 11.90
N LYS A 293 -9.47 32.93 13.18
CA LYS A 293 -9.24 33.88 14.29
C LYS A 293 -7.85 34.51 14.29
N VAL A 294 -6.87 33.85 13.68
CA VAL A 294 -5.47 34.28 13.67
C VAL A 294 -4.96 34.61 12.27
N ALA A 295 -5.89 34.82 11.32
CA ALA A 295 -5.54 35.11 9.94
C ALA A 295 -4.73 36.41 9.81
N PRO A 296 -3.75 36.48 8.89
CA PRO A 296 -3.42 35.50 7.86
C PRO A 296 -2.75 34.23 8.42
N ALA A 297 -3.13 33.05 7.91
CA ALA A 297 -2.64 31.76 8.43
C ALA A 297 -2.67 30.65 7.36
N ILE A 298 -1.87 29.61 7.58
CA ILE A 298 -1.84 28.41 6.73
C ILE A 298 -2.42 27.21 7.47
N ILE A 299 -3.33 26.48 6.81
CA ILE A 299 -3.78 25.15 7.24
C ILE A 299 -3.10 24.11 6.35
N PHE A 300 -2.34 23.19 6.93
CA PHE A 300 -1.71 22.07 6.23
C PHE A 300 -2.36 20.74 6.59
N ILE A 301 -2.88 20.05 5.57
CA ILE A 301 -3.48 18.71 5.68
C ILE A 301 -2.57 17.69 4.99
N ASP A 302 -1.88 16.85 5.77
CA ASP A 302 -1.04 15.79 5.21
C ASP A 302 -1.86 14.53 4.88
N GLU A 303 -1.35 13.67 3.99
CA GLU A 303 -1.97 12.39 3.61
C GLU A 303 -3.44 12.51 3.17
N LEU A 304 -3.78 13.52 2.36
CA LEU A 304 -5.16 13.80 1.94
C LEU A 304 -5.87 12.57 1.34
N ASP A 305 -5.13 11.64 0.75
CA ASP A 305 -5.64 10.39 0.20
C ASP A 305 -6.31 9.45 1.23
N ALA A 306 -6.02 9.59 2.52
CA ALA A 306 -6.69 8.86 3.60
C ALA A 306 -8.20 9.15 3.64
N ILE A 307 -8.60 10.40 3.39
CA ILE A 307 -10.01 10.83 3.39
C ILE A 307 -10.55 11.14 1.99
N GLY A 308 -9.68 11.50 1.05
CA GLY A 308 -10.02 12.05 -0.25
C GLY A 308 -10.18 11.04 -1.39
N ARG A 309 -10.00 9.74 -1.18
CA ARG A 309 -10.13 8.71 -2.23
C ARG A 309 -11.51 8.67 -2.92
N ALA A 310 -11.52 8.63 -4.26
CA ALA A 310 -12.70 8.57 -5.11
C ALA A 310 -13.57 7.33 -4.83
N ARG A 311 -14.88 7.50 -5.02
CA ARG A 311 -15.89 6.45 -4.86
C ARG A 311 -15.71 5.39 -5.95
N GLY A 312 -15.19 4.20 -5.61
CA GLY A 312 -14.98 3.13 -6.58
C GLY A 312 -14.84 1.75 -5.94
N GLY A 313 -15.91 0.96 -6.03
CA GLY A 313 -15.94 -0.47 -5.70
C GLY A 313 -17.08 -0.85 -4.76
N ALA A 314 -18.01 -1.69 -5.23
CA ALA A 314 -19.17 -2.22 -4.51
C ALA A 314 -18.83 -3.13 -3.30
N GLN A 315 -17.65 -3.00 -2.70
CA GLN A 315 -17.09 -3.90 -1.70
C GLN A 315 -16.86 -3.29 -0.30
N SER A 316 -17.19 -2.01 -0.07
CA SER A 316 -17.05 -1.43 1.27
C SER A 316 -18.39 -1.48 2.02
N LEU A 317 -18.67 -2.60 2.70
CA LEU A 317 -19.75 -2.64 3.69
C LEU A 317 -19.30 -1.89 4.96
N GLY A 318 -19.83 -0.69 5.18
CA GLY A 318 -19.99 -0.10 6.52
C GLY A 318 -18.91 0.84 7.06
N GLY A 319 -17.87 1.19 6.29
CA GLY A 319 -16.80 2.11 6.73
C GLY A 319 -16.73 3.48 6.02
N ASN A 320 -17.59 3.72 5.01
CA ASN A 320 -17.47 4.92 4.16
C ASN A 320 -18.13 6.17 4.75
N ASP A 321 -19.15 6.04 5.61
CA ASP A 321 -20.00 7.18 5.98
C ASP A 321 -19.27 8.27 6.77
N GLU A 322 -18.36 7.89 7.67
CA GLU A 322 -17.59 8.83 8.50
C GLU A 322 -16.56 9.59 7.68
N ARG A 323 -15.81 8.86 6.85
CA ARG A 323 -14.82 9.41 5.94
C ARG A 323 -15.46 10.38 4.94
N GLU A 324 -16.61 10.00 4.38
CA GLU A 324 -17.36 10.86 3.47
C GLU A 324 -17.91 12.11 4.16
N GLN A 325 -18.42 11.98 5.39
CA GLN A 325 -18.91 13.11 6.15
C GLN A 325 -17.79 14.12 6.45
N THR A 326 -16.63 13.64 6.87
CA THR A 326 -15.44 14.46 7.13
C THR A 326 -14.96 15.15 5.85
N LEU A 327 -14.88 14.42 4.73
CA LEU A 327 -14.50 14.99 3.43
C LEU A 327 -15.46 16.11 2.99
N ASN A 328 -16.77 15.87 3.09
CA ASN A 328 -17.78 16.87 2.75
C ASN A 328 -17.69 18.10 3.66
N GLN A 329 -17.31 17.93 4.92
CA GLN A 329 -17.10 19.06 5.82
C GLN A 329 -15.91 19.91 5.39
N ILE A 330 -14.78 19.30 4.99
CA ILE A 330 -13.63 20.05 4.44
C ILE A 330 -14.07 20.84 3.21
N LEU A 331 -14.80 20.20 2.29
CA LEU A 331 -15.33 20.85 1.10
C LEU A 331 -16.26 22.02 1.43
N THR A 332 -17.12 21.85 2.44
CA THR A 332 -18.02 22.93 2.90
C THR A 332 -17.26 24.10 3.49
N GLU A 333 -16.22 23.83 4.28
CA GLU A 333 -15.39 24.90 4.84
C GLU A 333 -14.58 25.62 3.76
N MET A 334 -14.09 24.90 2.73
CA MET A 334 -13.38 25.49 1.60
C MET A 334 -14.30 26.34 0.72
N ASP A 335 -15.48 25.83 0.36
CA ASP A 335 -16.48 26.55 -0.45
C ASP A 335 -17.05 27.77 0.32
N GLY A 336 -16.97 27.75 1.66
CA GLY A 336 -17.36 28.85 2.53
C GLY A 336 -16.42 30.06 2.49
N PHE A 337 -15.22 29.93 1.92
CA PHE A 337 -14.29 31.05 1.79
C PHE A 337 -14.62 31.96 0.61
N THR A 338 -14.64 33.27 0.89
CA THR A 338 -14.74 34.30 -0.16
C THR A 338 -13.37 34.76 -0.69
N GLY A 339 -12.26 34.11 -0.27
CA GLY A 339 -10.88 34.51 -0.58
C GLY A 339 -10.38 35.74 0.20
N SER A 340 -11.26 36.43 0.93
CA SER A 340 -10.94 37.65 1.69
C SER A 340 -10.44 37.38 3.12
N GLU A 341 -10.58 36.16 3.63
CA GLU A 341 -10.30 35.80 5.02
C GLU A 341 -8.80 35.59 5.30
N GLY A 342 -7.94 35.59 4.28
CA GLY A 342 -6.47 35.49 4.45
C GLY A 342 -5.98 34.12 4.92
N VAL A 343 -6.80 33.07 4.80
CA VAL A 343 -6.44 31.69 5.13
C VAL A 343 -6.18 30.92 3.84
N VAL A 344 -5.06 30.21 3.78
CA VAL A 344 -4.70 29.34 2.64
C VAL A 344 -4.62 27.89 3.12
N VAL A 345 -5.25 26.97 2.37
CA VAL A 345 -5.21 25.54 2.68
C VAL A 345 -4.17 24.83 1.80
N LEU A 346 -3.10 24.34 2.39
CA LEU A 346 -2.14 23.46 1.74
C LEU A 346 -2.51 22.01 2.05
N ALA A 347 -2.49 21.13 1.07
CA ALA A 347 -2.65 19.69 1.30
C ALA A 347 -1.55 18.90 0.60
N ALA A 348 -1.14 17.77 1.18
CA ALA A 348 -0.17 16.87 0.58
C ALA A 348 -0.78 15.50 0.30
N THR A 349 -0.41 14.89 -0.83
CA THR A 349 -0.74 13.49 -1.14
C THR A 349 0.41 12.80 -1.86
N ASN A 350 0.53 11.50 -1.64
CA ASN A 350 1.43 10.65 -2.42
C ASN A 350 0.73 10.04 -3.65
N ARG A 351 -0.61 10.14 -3.72
CA ARG A 351 -1.45 9.42 -4.67
C ARG A 351 -2.55 10.32 -5.26
N PRO A 352 -2.19 11.32 -6.09
CA PRO A 352 -3.17 12.23 -6.67
C PRO A 352 -4.21 11.52 -7.55
N GLU A 353 -3.88 10.36 -8.12
CA GLU A 353 -4.72 9.59 -9.04
C GLU A 353 -5.94 8.96 -8.37
N ILE A 354 -5.86 8.67 -7.06
CA ILE A 354 -6.98 8.06 -6.34
C ILE A 354 -7.92 9.10 -5.72
N LEU A 355 -7.59 10.39 -5.77
CA LEU A 355 -8.41 11.44 -5.14
C LEU A 355 -9.72 11.67 -5.89
N ASP A 356 -10.76 12.04 -5.14
CA ASP A 356 -12.06 12.44 -5.66
C ASP A 356 -11.91 13.74 -6.46
N GLN A 357 -12.42 13.74 -7.69
CA GLN A 357 -12.41 14.90 -8.57
C GLN A 357 -13.15 16.10 -7.97
N ALA A 358 -14.05 15.90 -7.01
CA ALA A 358 -14.69 16.97 -6.27
C ALA A 358 -13.68 17.86 -5.52
N LEU A 359 -12.57 17.30 -5.00
CA LEU A 359 -11.53 18.07 -4.32
C LEU A 359 -10.78 19.02 -5.26
N LEU A 360 -10.65 18.63 -6.53
CA LEU A 360 -9.84 19.32 -7.54
C LEU A 360 -10.63 20.38 -8.33
N ARG A 361 -11.88 20.67 -7.95
CA ARG A 361 -12.70 21.67 -8.63
C ARG A 361 -12.26 23.09 -8.26
N PRO A 362 -12.42 24.08 -9.16
CA PRO A 362 -12.15 25.49 -8.87
C PRO A 362 -12.84 25.96 -7.58
N GLY A 363 -12.13 26.72 -6.74
CA GLY A 363 -12.58 27.16 -5.41
C GLY A 363 -12.26 26.19 -4.27
N ARG A 364 -11.62 25.05 -4.56
CA ARG A 364 -11.15 24.07 -3.57
C ARG A 364 -9.63 23.91 -3.68
N PHE A 365 -9.13 22.74 -4.09
CA PHE A 365 -7.72 22.57 -4.45
C PHE A 365 -7.53 22.90 -5.92
N ASP A 366 -7.64 24.18 -6.25
CA ASP A 366 -7.60 24.71 -7.60
C ASP A 366 -6.17 24.89 -8.12
N ARG A 367 -5.17 25.02 -7.23
CA ARG A 367 -3.76 24.93 -7.60
C ARG A 367 -3.21 23.54 -7.30
N ARG A 368 -2.47 22.99 -8.26
CA ARG A 368 -1.79 21.69 -8.14
C ARG A 368 -0.32 21.89 -8.41
N VAL A 369 0.49 21.50 -7.44
CA VAL A 369 1.93 21.62 -7.48
C VAL A 369 2.51 20.21 -7.37
N THR A 370 3.28 19.80 -8.38
CA THR A 370 3.93 18.49 -8.37
C THR A 370 5.34 18.63 -7.84
N VAL A 371 5.62 18.03 -6.68
CA VAL A 371 6.95 17.97 -6.08
C VAL A 371 7.63 16.69 -6.55
N SER A 372 8.38 16.82 -7.64
CA SER A 372 9.15 15.74 -8.25
C SER A 372 10.34 15.31 -7.39
N PRO A 373 10.83 14.06 -7.54
CA PRO A 373 12.14 13.68 -7.01
C PRO A 373 13.25 14.61 -7.53
N PRO A 374 14.28 14.90 -6.71
CA PRO A 374 15.36 15.80 -7.09
C PRO A 374 16.26 15.20 -8.18
N ASP A 375 16.73 16.05 -9.07
CA ASP A 375 17.80 15.74 -10.03
C ASP A 375 19.18 15.74 -9.36
N LEU A 376 20.24 15.52 -10.13
CA LEU A 376 21.62 15.48 -9.62
C LEU A 376 22.01 16.74 -8.85
N ASP A 377 21.69 17.93 -9.37
CA ASP A 377 22.03 19.19 -8.73
C ASP A 377 21.16 19.43 -7.47
N GLY A 378 19.87 19.10 -7.54
CA GLY A 378 18.96 19.12 -6.41
C GLY A 378 19.44 18.20 -5.28
N ARG A 379 19.88 16.97 -5.59
CA ARG A 379 20.46 16.05 -4.60
C ARG A 379 21.71 16.61 -3.94
N ARG A 380 22.61 17.23 -4.72
CA ARG A 380 23.80 17.93 -4.18
C ARG A 380 23.38 19.03 -3.20
N LYS A 381 22.46 19.92 -3.58
CA LYS A 381 21.98 21.01 -2.72
C LYS A 381 21.28 20.48 -1.46
N ILE A 382 20.52 19.40 -1.57
CA ILE A 382 19.90 18.73 -0.41
C ILE A 382 20.98 18.17 0.53
N LEU A 383 22.03 17.53 -0.01
CA LEU A 383 23.18 17.08 0.79
C LEU A 383 23.89 18.26 1.45
N GLU A 384 24.08 19.38 0.75
CA GLU A 384 24.64 20.61 1.33
C GLU A 384 23.82 21.09 2.53
N VAL A 385 22.49 21.13 2.43
CA VAL A 385 21.60 21.51 3.54
C VAL A 385 21.75 20.55 4.73
N HIS A 386 21.72 19.24 4.48
CA HIS A 386 21.75 18.25 5.54
C HIS A 386 23.13 18.03 6.18
N THR A 387 24.19 18.47 5.52
CA THR A 387 25.57 18.38 6.03
C THR A 387 26.03 19.61 6.82
N ARG A 388 25.28 20.74 6.81
CA ARG A 388 25.62 21.97 7.57
C ARG A 388 25.92 21.71 9.06
N GLY A 389 25.21 20.75 9.67
CA GLY A 389 25.35 20.39 11.08
C GLY A 389 26.32 19.23 11.35
N VAL A 390 27.02 18.72 10.35
CA VAL A 390 27.86 17.51 10.44
C VAL A 390 29.32 17.87 10.15
N PRO A 391 30.28 17.51 11.03
CA PRO A 391 31.69 17.76 10.77
C PRO A 391 32.20 16.84 9.66
N LEU A 392 32.36 17.37 8.44
CA LEU A 392 32.83 16.62 7.27
C LEU A 392 34.35 16.68 7.11
N ALA A 393 34.95 15.57 6.68
CA ALA A 393 36.34 15.58 6.23
C ALA A 393 36.49 16.32 4.88
N ALA A 394 37.61 17.00 4.66
CA ALA A 394 37.86 17.77 3.42
C ALA A 394 37.87 16.91 2.13
N ALA A 395 38.05 15.60 2.26
CA ALA A 395 38.02 14.66 1.14
C ALA A 395 36.60 14.25 0.69
N VAL A 396 35.55 14.67 1.41
CA VAL A 396 34.15 14.36 1.05
C VAL A 396 33.70 15.28 -0.09
N ASP A 397 33.46 14.69 -1.26
CA ASP A 397 32.88 15.38 -2.41
C ASP A 397 31.37 15.10 -2.51
N LEU A 398 30.55 16.13 -2.26
CA LEU A 398 29.09 16.04 -2.34
C LEU A 398 28.59 15.83 -3.78
N GLN A 399 29.33 16.25 -4.79
CA GLN A 399 28.98 16.03 -6.20
C GLN A 399 29.05 14.54 -6.53
N SER A 400 30.15 13.89 -6.14
CA SER A 400 30.32 12.44 -6.31
C SER A 400 29.29 11.65 -5.50
N LEU A 401 28.95 12.09 -4.29
CA LEU A 401 27.88 11.46 -3.51
C LEU A 401 26.51 11.58 -4.18
N ALA A 402 26.13 12.77 -4.68
CA ALA A 402 24.87 12.96 -5.39
C ALA A 402 24.75 12.08 -6.65
N ALA A 403 25.87 11.84 -7.33
CA ALA A 403 25.95 10.95 -8.49
C ALA A 403 25.84 9.46 -8.11
N ALA A 404 26.22 9.09 -6.89
CA ALA A 404 26.11 7.74 -6.36
C ALA A 404 24.72 7.42 -5.76
N THR A 405 23.85 8.43 -5.64
CA THR A 405 22.49 8.28 -5.06
C THR A 405 21.36 8.58 -6.06
N PRO A 406 21.35 8.00 -7.27
CA PRO A 406 20.29 8.25 -8.24
C PRO A 406 18.93 7.79 -7.70
N GLY A 407 17.91 8.60 -7.93
CA GLY A 407 16.53 8.30 -7.51
C GLY A 407 16.25 8.46 -6.01
N MET A 408 17.26 8.70 -5.17
CA MET A 408 17.06 8.99 -3.75
C MET A 408 16.37 10.35 -3.57
N VAL A 409 15.32 10.38 -2.75
CA VAL A 409 14.61 11.62 -2.40
C VAL A 409 15.22 12.31 -1.20
N GLY A 410 14.79 13.54 -0.88
CA GLY A 410 15.39 14.31 0.21
C GLY A 410 15.37 13.62 1.58
N ALA A 411 14.32 12.86 1.89
CA ALA A 411 14.27 12.03 3.09
C ALA A 411 15.34 10.92 3.11
N ASP A 412 15.63 10.31 1.97
CA ASP A 412 16.66 9.26 1.85
C ASP A 412 18.05 9.86 2.01
N LEU A 413 18.31 11.02 1.39
CA LEU A 413 19.58 11.74 1.52
C LEU A 413 19.83 12.22 2.96
N LYS A 414 18.79 12.72 3.62
CA LYS A 414 18.86 13.04 5.06
C LYS A 414 19.22 11.81 5.89
N ASN A 415 18.61 10.67 5.58
CA ASN A 415 18.91 9.42 6.26
C ASN A 415 20.34 8.94 5.98
N LEU A 416 20.84 9.09 4.75
CA LEU A 416 22.22 8.79 4.37
C LEU A 416 23.23 9.58 5.20
N VAL A 417 23.05 10.91 5.31
CA VAL A 417 23.92 11.78 6.11
C VAL A 417 23.90 11.35 7.59
N ASN A 418 22.71 11.07 8.13
CA ASN A 418 22.56 10.62 9.50
C ASN A 418 23.23 9.26 9.76
N GLU A 419 23.06 8.29 8.85
CA GLU A 419 23.69 6.98 8.95
C GLU A 419 25.23 7.06 8.84
N ALA A 420 25.76 7.90 7.96
CA ALA A 420 27.19 8.16 7.87
C ALA A 420 27.74 8.74 9.18
N ALA A 421 27.04 9.70 9.78
CA ALA A 421 27.41 10.27 11.08
C ALA A 421 27.36 9.23 12.21
N LEU A 422 26.34 8.36 12.24
CA LEU A 422 26.24 7.28 13.23
C LEU A 422 27.35 6.24 13.08
N LEU A 423 27.76 5.91 11.85
CA LEU A 423 28.87 5.01 11.57
C LEU A 423 30.20 5.62 12.01
N ALA A 424 30.45 6.89 11.66
CA ALA A 424 31.62 7.63 12.09
C ALA A 424 31.72 7.68 13.62
N ALA A 425 30.61 7.99 14.31
CA ALA A 425 30.54 8.01 15.77
C ALA A 425 30.83 6.63 16.39
N ARG A 426 30.29 5.55 15.80
CA ARG A 426 30.55 4.17 16.25
C ARG A 426 32.02 3.79 16.12
N ARG A 427 32.68 4.27 15.06
CA ARG A 427 34.12 4.10 14.80
C ARG A 427 34.99 5.05 15.61
N LYS A 428 34.38 5.96 16.37
CA LYS A 428 35.05 7.03 17.13
C LYS A 428 35.86 7.96 16.23
N HIS A 429 35.39 8.20 15.00
CA HIS A 429 35.93 9.26 14.15
C HIS A 429 35.51 10.63 14.70
N GLU A 430 36.38 11.63 14.57
CA GLU A 430 36.05 13.02 14.92
C GLU A 430 35.29 13.76 13.81
N VAL A 431 35.50 13.33 12.55
CA VAL A 431 34.87 13.87 11.34
C VAL A 431 34.32 12.72 10.49
N VAL A 432 33.24 12.97 9.75
CA VAL A 432 32.64 12.00 8.83
C VAL A 432 33.42 11.97 7.52
N GLY A 433 33.95 10.81 7.16
CA GLY A 433 34.77 10.63 5.96
C GLY A 433 34.04 9.99 4.78
N PRO A 434 34.66 9.92 3.59
CA PRO A 434 34.07 9.29 2.41
C PRO A 434 33.67 7.81 2.62
N ALA A 435 34.49 7.06 3.37
CA ALA A 435 34.22 5.66 3.68
C ALA A 435 32.94 5.49 4.52
N ASP A 436 32.66 6.42 5.45
CA ASP A 436 31.45 6.37 6.28
C ASP A 436 30.19 6.61 5.42
N PHE A 437 30.26 7.47 4.41
CA PHE A 437 29.17 7.65 3.44
C PHE A 437 28.98 6.43 2.53
N SER A 438 30.07 5.86 2.00
CA SER A 438 29.98 4.63 1.19
C SER A 438 29.31 3.50 1.96
N ASP A 439 29.76 3.26 3.20
CA ASP A 439 29.21 2.21 4.06
C ASP A 439 27.76 2.49 4.48
N ALA A 440 27.40 3.75 4.69
CA ALA A 440 26.02 4.16 4.99
C ALA A 440 25.10 3.93 3.78
N LEU A 441 25.54 4.32 2.58
CA LEU A 441 24.81 4.08 1.34
C LEU A 441 24.57 2.59 1.12
N GLU A 442 25.62 1.78 1.29
CA GLU A 442 25.51 0.32 1.22
C GLU A 442 24.51 -0.23 2.24
N LYS A 443 24.58 0.24 3.49
CA LYS A 443 23.65 -0.20 4.53
C LYS A 443 22.20 0.16 4.20
N ILE A 444 21.96 1.33 3.61
CA ILE A 444 20.61 1.79 3.24
C ILE A 444 20.06 0.97 2.07
N VAL A 445 20.89 0.74 1.04
CA VAL A 445 20.47 0.05 -0.19
C VAL A 445 20.38 -1.47 0.00
N LEU A 446 21.32 -2.08 0.73
CA LEU A 446 21.48 -3.53 0.82
C LEU A 446 21.10 -4.10 2.18
N GLY A 447 20.89 -3.25 3.17
CA GLY A 447 20.65 -3.65 4.55
C GLY A 447 21.95 -3.93 5.34
N THR A 448 21.76 -4.42 6.56
CA THR A 448 22.86 -4.66 7.50
C THR A 448 23.67 -5.89 7.12
N VAL A 449 24.98 -5.86 7.43
CA VAL A 449 25.87 -7.02 7.30
C VAL A 449 25.35 -8.18 8.13
N ARG A 450 25.39 -9.39 7.57
CA ARG A 450 25.04 -10.62 8.26
C ARG A 450 26.30 -11.38 8.66
N GLY A 451 26.33 -11.86 9.90
CA GLY A 451 27.38 -12.76 10.40
C GLY A 451 27.21 -14.20 9.89
N ILE A 452 26.89 -14.38 8.61
CA ILE A 452 26.80 -15.72 8.01
C ILE A 452 28.19 -16.13 7.57
N MET A 453 28.60 -17.33 8.00
CA MET A 453 29.82 -17.95 7.51
C MET A 453 29.48 -18.75 6.26
N LEU A 454 29.95 -18.28 5.11
CA LEU A 454 29.88 -19.02 3.85
C LEU A 454 30.98 -20.09 3.83
N THR A 455 30.64 -21.26 3.27
CA THR A 455 31.65 -22.27 2.97
C THR A 455 32.62 -21.74 1.90
N PRO A 456 33.86 -22.27 1.79
CA PRO A 456 34.80 -21.83 0.77
C PRO A 456 34.25 -21.93 -0.67
N ASP A 457 33.46 -22.97 -0.94
CA ASP A 457 32.84 -23.18 -2.26
C ASP A 457 31.72 -22.18 -2.54
N GLU A 458 30.86 -21.89 -1.56
CA GLU A 458 29.83 -20.85 -1.68
C GLU A 458 30.47 -19.48 -1.87
N ARG A 459 31.48 -19.14 -1.06
CA ARG A 459 32.23 -17.88 -1.17
C ARG A 459 32.87 -17.75 -2.56
N ARG A 460 33.44 -18.84 -3.10
CA ARG A 460 33.98 -18.88 -4.45
C ARG A 460 32.90 -18.67 -5.51
N ARG A 461 31.76 -19.34 -5.40
CA ARG A 461 30.63 -19.14 -6.33
C ARG A 461 30.13 -17.71 -6.31
N THR A 462 29.91 -17.14 -5.13
CA THR A 462 29.51 -15.73 -4.97
C THR A 462 30.55 -14.79 -5.60
N ALA A 463 31.85 -15.01 -5.41
CA ALA A 463 32.88 -14.17 -6.04
C ALA A 463 32.81 -14.19 -7.57
N TYR A 464 32.60 -15.35 -8.18
CA TYR A 464 32.42 -15.43 -9.64
C TYR A 464 31.08 -14.85 -10.10
N HIS A 465 30.02 -15.00 -9.32
CA HIS A 465 28.72 -14.41 -9.57
C HIS A 465 28.81 -12.88 -9.63
N GLU A 466 29.34 -12.25 -8.58
CA GLU A 466 29.51 -10.79 -8.53
C GLU A 466 30.51 -10.29 -9.59
N SER A 467 31.58 -11.03 -9.84
CA SER A 467 32.52 -10.70 -10.92
C SER A 467 31.86 -10.75 -12.29
N GLY A 468 30.86 -11.62 -12.48
CA GLY A 468 30.06 -11.72 -13.70
C GLY A 468 29.26 -10.46 -13.98
N HIS A 469 28.49 -9.99 -12.98
CA HIS A 469 27.77 -8.72 -13.07
C HIS A 469 28.71 -7.55 -13.34
N ALA A 470 29.80 -7.48 -12.57
CA ALA A 470 30.74 -6.39 -12.68
C ALA A 470 31.41 -6.34 -14.05
N LEU A 471 31.95 -7.46 -14.53
CA LEU A 471 32.65 -7.51 -15.80
C LEU A 471 31.71 -7.18 -16.97
N LEU A 472 30.49 -7.71 -16.98
CA LEU A 472 29.52 -7.37 -18.03
C LEU A 472 29.08 -5.90 -17.94
N GLY A 473 28.93 -5.34 -16.75
CA GLY A 473 28.67 -3.91 -16.57
C GLY A 473 29.80 -3.02 -17.09
N MET A 474 31.05 -3.48 -17.01
CA MET A 474 32.22 -2.76 -17.53
C MET A 474 32.39 -2.89 -19.04
N LEU A 475 31.94 -4.00 -19.64
CA LEU A 475 32.14 -4.30 -21.07
C LEU A 475 30.95 -3.93 -21.97
N THR A 476 29.74 -3.93 -21.42
CA THR A 476 28.52 -3.81 -22.23
C THR A 476 28.15 -2.33 -22.44
N PRO A 477 27.99 -1.87 -23.69
CA PRO A 477 27.45 -0.55 -23.98
C PRO A 477 26.07 -0.35 -23.34
N GLY A 478 25.88 0.81 -22.71
CA GLY A 478 24.62 1.14 -22.04
C GLY A 478 24.38 0.40 -20.71
N ALA A 479 25.31 -0.41 -20.21
CA ALA A 479 25.25 -0.85 -18.82
C ALA A 479 25.69 0.28 -17.87
N ASP A 480 25.15 0.29 -16.66
CA ASP A 480 25.51 1.28 -15.66
C ASP A 480 26.92 0.99 -15.10
N PRO A 481 27.76 2.03 -14.88
CA PRO A 481 29.12 1.84 -14.40
C PRO A 481 29.16 1.20 -13.01
N VAL A 482 30.15 0.32 -12.82
CA VAL A 482 30.37 -0.39 -11.56
C VAL A 482 31.04 0.55 -10.57
N ARG A 483 30.45 0.68 -9.39
CA ARG A 483 30.95 1.53 -8.31
C ARG A 483 31.63 0.73 -7.21
N LYS A 484 31.15 -0.48 -6.95
CA LYS A 484 31.69 -1.34 -5.90
C LYS A 484 31.26 -2.77 -6.09
N ILE A 485 32.09 -3.70 -5.65
CA ILE A 485 31.80 -5.13 -5.64
C ILE A 485 32.15 -5.69 -4.26
N SER A 486 31.27 -6.50 -3.66
CA SER A 486 31.53 -7.14 -2.37
C SER A 486 30.93 -8.54 -2.32
N ILE A 487 31.64 -9.47 -1.68
CA ILE A 487 31.16 -10.83 -1.40
C ILE A 487 30.75 -11.01 0.07
N ILE A 488 30.56 -9.89 0.78
CA ILE A 488 30.14 -9.88 2.18
C ILE A 488 28.61 -9.92 2.23
N PRO A 489 27.99 -10.92 2.91
CA PRO A 489 26.54 -11.03 2.98
C PRO A 489 25.88 -9.81 3.65
N ARG A 490 24.88 -9.23 2.98
CA ARG A 490 24.11 -8.06 3.46
C ARG A 490 22.63 -8.26 3.17
N GLY A 491 21.78 -8.00 4.16
CA GLY A 491 20.33 -8.15 4.00
C GLY A 491 19.95 -9.53 3.45
N GLN A 492 19.30 -9.59 2.29
CA GLN A 492 18.94 -10.85 1.63
C GLN A 492 20.02 -11.39 0.67
N ALA A 493 21.02 -10.59 0.32
CA ALA A 493 22.04 -10.93 -0.67
C ALA A 493 23.30 -11.55 -0.02
N LEU A 494 23.93 -12.51 -0.73
CA LEU A 494 25.19 -13.15 -0.30
C LEU A 494 26.42 -12.40 -0.82
N GLY A 495 26.28 -11.67 -1.92
CA GLY A 495 27.23 -10.74 -2.50
C GLY A 495 26.47 -9.59 -3.17
N VAL A 496 27.19 -8.59 -3.64
CA VAL A 496 26.60 -7.45 -4.35
C VAL A 496 27.58 -6.83 -5.34
N THR A 497 27.03 -6.43 -6.48
CA THR A 497 27.68 -5.54 -7.44
C THR A 497 26.86 -4.26 -7.52
N PHE A 498 27.39 -3.17 -6.95
CA PHE A 498 26.72 -1.88 -6.97
C PHE A 498 27.05 -1.14 -8.28
N GLN A 499 26.02 -0.90 -9.08
CA GLN A 499 26.08 -0.16 -10.35
C GLN A 499 25.20 1.08 -10.23
N SER A 500 25.69 2.22 -10.74
CA SER A 500 24.94 3.48 -10.69
C SER A 500 25.16 4.28 -11.97
N PRO A 501 24.09 4.76 -12.64
CA PRO A 501 24.20 5.70 -13.75
C PRO A 501 25.09 6.90 -13.39
N ALA A 502 25.83 7.41 -14.38
CA ALA A 502 26.64 8.63 -14.21
C ALA A 502 25.80 9.92 -14.26
N THR A 503 24.63 9.87 -14.91
CA THR A 503 23.72 11.01 -15.10
C THR A 503 22.28 10.54 -14.95
N ASP A 504 21.41 11.40 -14.44
CA ASP A 504 19.98 11.13 -14.42
C ASP A 504 19.43 11.08 -15.86
N ARG A 505 18.58 10.09 -16.14
CA ARG A 505 18.01 9.84 -17.47
C ARG A 505 16.50 9.78 -17.39
N TYR A 506 15.83 10.54 -18.26
CA TYR A 506 14.37 10.55 -18.37
C TYR A 506 13.86 9.64 -19.49
N GLY A 507 14.71 9.31 -20.47
CA GLY A 507 14.40 8.40 -21.57
C GLY A 507 15.46 7.31 -21.71
N TYR A 508 15.02 6.08 -21.99
CA TYR A 508 15.88 4.91 -22.13
C TYR A 508 15.76 4.33 -23.54
N SER A 509 16.90 4.10 -24.20
CA SER A 509 16.93 3.43 -25.51
C SER A 509 16.78 1.92 -25.34
N ALA A 510 16.33 1.24 -26.39
CA ALA A 510 16.24 -0.23 -26.40
C ALA A 510 17.62 -0.88 -26.17
N GLU A 511 18.69 -0.28 -26.69
CA GLU A 511 20.07 -0.72 -26.49
C GLU A 511 20.50 -0.61 -25.02
N TYR A 512 20.20 0.52 -24.36
CA TYR A 512 20.49 0.71 -22.94
C TYR A 512 19.76 -0.34 -22.07
N LEU A 513 18.48 -0.57 -22.35
CA LEU A 513 17.69 -1.55 -21.59
C LEU A 513 18.19 -2.98 -21.81
N ARG A 514 18.61 -3.33 -23.03
CA ARG A 514 19.31 -4.60 -23.31
C ARG A 514 20.63 -4.69 -22.56
N GLY A 515 21.42 -3.62 -22.52
CA GLY A 515 22.66 -3.54 -21.75
C GLY A 515 22.43 -3.81 -20.26
N ARG A 516 21.38 -3.24 -19.67
CA ARG A 516 20.98 -3.53 -18.28
C ARG A 516 20.56 -4.99 -18.08
N ILE A 517 19.80 -5.57 -19.01
CA ILE A 517 19.44 -7.00 -18.97
C ILE A 517 20.70 -7.87 -19.03
N ILE A 518 21.65 -7.59 -19.92
CA ILE A 518 22.92 -8.32 -20.05
C ILE A 518 23.72 -8.23 -18.74
N GLY A 519 23.84 -7.04 -18.15
CA GLY A 519 24.53 -6.84 -16.87
C GLY A 519 23.89 -7.62 -15.71
N ALA A 520 22.55 -7.60 -15.62
CA ALA A 520 21.80 -8.36 -14.61
C ALA A 520 21.93 -9.88 -14.82
N LEU A 521 22.05 -10.37 -16.06
CA LEU A 521 22.26 -11.80 -16.32
C LEU A 521 23.70 -12.27 -16.04
N GLY A 522 24.61 -11.36 -15.69
CA GLY A 522 26.04 -11.62 -15.54
C GLY A 522 26.40 -12.66 -14.48
N GLY A 523 25.77 -12.61 -13.30
CA GLY A 523 26.06 -13.57 -12.23
C GLY A 523 25.70 -15.01 -12.62
N ARG A 524 24.48 -15.21 -13.10
CA ARG A 524 24.02 -16.52 -13.61
C ARG A 524 24.89 -17.02 -14.77
N ALA A 525 25.21 -16.15 -15.73
CA ALA A 525 26.05 -16.51 -16.86
C ALA A 525 27.47 -16.89 -16.43
N ALA A 526 28.04 -16.20 -15.44
CA ALA A 526 29.35 -16.53 -14.88
C ALA A 526 29.35 -17.90 -14.21
N GLU A 527 28.31 -18.22 -13.44
CA GLU A 527 28.16 -19.54 -12.82
C GLU A 527 28.14 -20.65 -13.88
N GLN A 528 27.33 -20.48 -14.93
CA GLN A 528 27.26 -21.46 -16.02
C GLN A 528 28.62 -21.63 -16.74
N VAL A 529 29.34 -20.52 -16.99
CA VAL A 529 30.62 -20.57 -17.71
C VAL A 529 31.73 -21.22 -16.88
N VAL A 530 31.73 -21.02 -15.58
CA VAL A 530 32.82 -21.46 -14.69
C VAL A 530 32.55 -22.83 -14.07
N PHE A 531 31.34 -23.07 -13.58
CA PHE A 531 30.97 -24.27 -12.83
C PHE A 531 30.12 -25.26 -13.64
N GLY A 532 29.48 -24.81 -14.72
CA GLY A 532 28.62 -25.67 -15.55
C GLY A 532 27.25 -25.97 -14.94
N ASP A 533 26.93 -25.36 -13.80
CA ASP A 533 25.63 -25.40 -13.13
C ASP A 533 25.17 -23.97 -12.77
N MET A 534 23.94 -23.83 -12.31
CA MET A 534 23.34 -22.55 -11.92
C MET A 534 22.71 -22.71 -10.54
N THR A 535 22.79 -21.67 -9.73
CA THR A 535 22.21 -21.65 -8.39
C THR A 535 20.91 -20.85 -8.34
N THR A 536 20.22 -20.92 -7.19
CA THR A 536 19.05 -20.08 -6.89
C THR A 536 19.42 -18.64 -6.54
N GLY A 537 20.72 -18.30 -6.46
CA GLY A 537 21.19 -16.96 -6.08
C GLY A 537 20.79 -15.85 -7.07
N ALA A 538 20.52 -16.20 -8.33
CA ALA A 538 20.14 -15.26 -9.39
C ALA A 538 18.64 -14.90 -9.43
N GLU A 539 17.84 -15.26 -8.41
CA GLU A 539 16.39 -15.01 -8.40
C GLU A 539 16.06 -13.52 -8.56
N SER A 540 16.69 -12.65 -7.75
CA SER A 540 16.46 -11.21 -7.83
C SER A 540 16.86 -10.61 -9.18
N ASP A 541 17.89 -11.16 -9.82
CA ASP A 541 18.34 -10.68 -11.14
C ASP A 541 17.32 -11.04 -12.22
N LEU A 542 16.78 -12.26 -12.15
CA LEU A 542 15.74 -12.71 -13.07
C LEU A 542 14.44 -11.93 -12.94
N ASP A 543 14.07 -11.51 -11.73
CA ASP A 543 12.93 -10.64 -11.48
C ASP A 543 13.12 -9.26 -12.13
N GLN A 544 14.31 -8.67 -11.99
CA GLN A 544 14.66 -7.40 -12.64
C GLN A 544 14.64 -7.53 -14.18
N VAL A 545 15.28 -8.58 -14.71
CA VAL A 545 15.33 -8.89 -16.15
C VAL A 545 13.92 -9.06 -16.71
N SER A 546 13.09 -9.85 -16.04
CA SER A 546 11.71 -10.12 -16.45
C SER A 546 10.87 -8.83 -16.44
N THR A 547 11.04 -8.00 -15.42
CA THR A 547 10.33 -6.72 -15.31
C THR A 547 10.70 -5.77 -16.45
N ILE A 548 11.99 -5.58 -16.72
CA ILE A 548 12.47 -4.69 -17.79
C ILE A 548 11.98 -5.21 -19.16
N ALA A 549 12.20 -6.49 -19.46
CA ALA A 549 11.80 -7.08 -20.73
C ALA A 549 10.28 -7.03 -20.94
N ARG A 550 9.48 -7.27 -19.89
CA ARG A 550 8.02 -7.18 -19.97
C ARG A 550 7.53 -5.75 -20.22
N GLN A 551 8.19 -4.76 -19.65
CA GLN A 551 7.89 -3.35 -19.91
C GLN A 551 8.29 -2.92 -21.33
N MET A 552 9.45 -3.38 -21.83
CA MET A 552 9.88 -3.17 -23.22
C MET A 552 8.82 -3.64 -24.22
N VAL A 553 8.31 -4.87 -24.04
CA VAL A 553 7.34 -5.47 -24.96
C VAL A 553 5.93 -4.93 -24.74
N GLY A 554 5.47 -4.84 -23.49
CA GLY A 554 4.06 -4.61 -23.18
C GLY A 554 3.66 -3.13 -23.01
N ARG A 555 4.61 -2.21 -22.80
CA ARG A 555 4.32 -0.80 -22.51
C ARG A 555 5.07 0.18 -23.39
N TRP A 556 6.36 -0.05 -23.62
CA TRP A 556 7.23 0.88 -24.34
C TRP A 556 7.27 0.66 -25.85
N GLY A 557 6.56 -0.35 -26.37
CA GLY A 557 6.46 -0.59 -27.80
C GLY A 557 7.79 -0.99 -28.47
N MET A 558 8.67 -1.66 -27.72
CA MET A 558 10.01 -2.07 -28.18
C MET A 558 10.06 -3.51 -28.73
N SER A 559 8.91 -4.08 -29.08
CA SER A 559 8.81 -5.34 -29.84
C SER A 559 8.21 -5.05 -31.21
N GLU A 560 8.85 -5.54 -32.27
CA GLU A 560 8.35 -5.43 -33.64
C GLU A 560 7.03 -6.19 -33.83
N VAL A 561 6.82 -7.26 -33.06
CA VAL A 561 5.64 -8.13 -33.17
C VAL A 561 4.41 -7.49 -32.52
N ILE A 562 4.57 -6.84 -31.37
CA ILE A 562 3.49 -6.09 -30.71
C ILE A 562 3.28 -4.73 -31.37
N GLY A 563 4.37 -4.07 -31.76
CA GLY A 563 4.36 -2.72 -32.33
C GLY A 563 4.30 -1.60 -31.28
N PRO A 564 4.15 -0.34 -31.72
CA PRO A 564 4.22 0.86 -30.86
C PRO A 564 2.90 1.10 -30.11
N VAL A 565 2.44 0.11 -29.35
CA VAL A 565 1.20 0.16 -28.55
C VAL A 565 1.44 -0.28 -27.11
N THR A 566 0.68 0.29 -26.18
CA THR A 566 0.66 -0.18 -24.79
C THR A 566 -0.44 -1.23 -24.63
N VAL A 567 -0.07 -2.45 -24.30
CA VAL A 567 -0.99 -3.59 -24.12
C VAL A 567 -1.10 -4.05 -22.68
N LEU A 568 -0.13 -3.73 -21.81
CA LEU A 568 -0.17 -4.11 -20.39
C LEU A 568 -0.58 -2.94 -19.48
N PRO A 569 -1.31 -3.20 -18.38
CA PRO A 569 -1.65 -2.18 -17.39
C PRO A 569 -0.39 -1.64 -16.67
N PRO A 570 -0.50 -0.51 -15.95
CA PRO A 570 0.55 -0.03 -15.05
C PRO A 570 1.05 -1.13 -14.09
N PRO A 571 2.37 -1.19 -13.81
CA PRO A 571 2.90 -2.05 -12.77
C PRO A 571 2.14 -1.81 -11.45
N GLY A 572 1.71 -2.89 -10.78
CA GLY A 572 0.95 -2.81 -9.53
C GLY A 572 -0.56 -2.56 -9.68
N SER A 573 -1.07 -2.35 -10.90
CA SER A 573 -2.51 -2.32 -11.19
C SER A 573 -2.97 -3.57 -11.96
N GLU A 574 -2.18 -4.63 -11.95
CA GLU A 574 -2.56 -5.93 -12.52
C GLU A 574 -3.65 -6.58 -11.65
N SER A 575 -4.71 -7.06 -12.30
CA SER A 575 -5.78 -7.81 -11.65
C SER A 575 -5.28 -9.22 -11.31
N PRO A 576 -5.36 -9.64 -10.03
CA PRO A 576 -5.07 -11.02 -9.66
C PRO A 576 -5.99 -12.04 -10.36
N LEU A 577 -7.14 -11.59 -10.86
CA LEU A 577 -8.11 -12.40 -11.61
C LEU A 577 -7.92 -12.31 -13.13
N GLY A 578 -6.89 -11.59 -13.60
CA GLY A 578 -6.58 -11.43 -15.02
C GLY A 578 -7.59 -10.58 -15.79
N LEU A 579 -8.45 -9.83 -15.10
CA LEU A 579 -9.50 -8.96 -15.66
C LEU A 579 -8.95 -7.61 -16.15
N ASP A 580 -7.79 -7.62 -16.78
CA ASP A 580 -7.05 -6.41 -17.17
C ASP A 580 -7.47 -5.83 -18.52
N GLY A 581 -8.48 -6.44 -19.16
CA GLY A 581 -8.90 -6.09 -20.52
C GLY A 581 -7.96 -6.56 -21.63
N VAL A 582 -6.89 -7.29 -21.30
CA VAL A 582 -5.91 -7.82 -22.27
C VAL A 582 -6.28 -9.25 -22.65
N ALA A 583 -6.41 -9.51 -23.96
CA ALA A 583 -6.74 -10.83 -24.48
C ALA A 583 -5.65 -11.88 -24.12
N PRO A 584 -6.02 -13.13 -23.79
CA PRO A 584 -5.05 -14.18 -23.46
C PRO A 584 -3.99 -14.39 -24.56
N ALA A 585 -4.38 -14.39 -25.83
CA ALA A 585 -3.46 -14.53 -26.96
C ALA A 585 -2.41 -13.40 -27.01
N THR A 586 -2.78 -12.18 -26.63
CA THR A 586 -1.83 -11.05 -26.53
C THR A 586 -0.87 -11.26 -25.36
N LYS A 587 -1.34 -11.78 -24.22
CA LYS A 587 -0.47 -12.11 -23.08
C LYS A 587 0.55 -13.19 -23.44
N GLU A 588 0.12 -14.26 -24.12
CA GLU A 588 0.99 -15.32 -24.62
C GLU A 588 2.05 -14.78 -25.60
N LEU A 589 1.66 -13.87 -26.50
CA LEU A 589 2.56 -13.24 -27.45
C LEU A 589 3.60 -12.35 -26.75
N VAL A 590 3.18 -11.57 -25.75
CA VAL A 590 4.08 -10.77 -24.91
C VAL A 590 5.10 -11.68 -24.21
N ASP A 591 4.64 -12.78 -23.60
CA ASP A 591 5.52 -13.70 -22.88
C ASP A 591 6.53 -14.41 -23.81
N ALA A 592 6.14 -14.71 -25.05
CA ALA A 592 7.03 -15.26 -26.07
C ALA A 592 8.13 -14.26 -26.48
N GLU A 593 7.76 -13.00 -26.72
CA GLU A 593 8.71 -11.94 -27.07
C GLU A 593 9.64 -11.58 -25.91
N VAL A 594 9.14 -11.57 -24.67
CA VAL A 594 9.96 -11.41 -23.46
C VAL A 594 11.02 -12.50 -23.39
N ARG A 595 10.62 -13.77 -23.54
CA ARG A 595 11.56 -14.91 -23.53
C ARG A 595 12.65 -14.75 -24.59
N LYS A 596 12.28 -14.40 -25.81
CA LYS A 596 13.21 -14.18 -26.93
C LYS A 596 14.25 -13.09 -26.63
N ILE A 597 13.81 -11.96 -26.04
CA ILE A 597 14.73 -10.87 -25.66
C ILE A 597 15.70 -11.35 -24.58
N VAL A 598 15.20 -12.02 -23.55
CA VAL A 598 16.00 -12.50 -22.42
C VAL A 598 17.00 -13.56 -22.85
N GLU A 599 16.58 -14.55 -23.64
CA GLU A 599 17.45 -15.61 -24.18
C GLU A 599 18.58 -15.03 -25.04
N SER A 600 18.26 -14.10 -25.95
CA SER A 600 19.27 -13.41 -26.75
C SER A 600 20.29 -12.66 -25.89
N CYS A 601 19.83 -11.94 -24.86
CA CYS A 601 20.73 -11.21 -23.96
C CYS A 601 21.57 -12.17 -23.10
N TYR A 602 21.01 -13.32 -22.72
CA TYR A 602 21.72 -14.36 -21.97
C TYR A 602 22.83 -15.01 -22.80
N ASP A 603 22.55 -15.33 -24.06
CA ASP A 603 23.56 -15.87 -24.98
C ASP A 603 24.70 -14.87 -25.21
N ASP A 604 24.39 -13.58 -25.31
CA ASP A 604 25.37 -12.50 -25.38
C ASP A 604 26.23 -12.43 -24.11
N ALA A 605 25.61 -12.48 -22.93
CA ALA A 605 26.29 -12.51 -21.63
C ALA A 605 27.27 -13.70 -21.53
N VAL A 606 26.81 -14.90 -21.87
CA VAL A 606 27.64 -16.13 -21.86
C VAL A 606 28.79 -16.02 -22.84
N ARG A 607 28.55 -15.51 -24.06
CA ARG A 607 29.59 -15.31 -25.08
C ARG A 607 30.65 -14.32 -24.62
N LEU A 608 30.25 -13.18 -24.06
CA LEU A 608 31.16 -12.17 -23.54
C LEU A 608 32.01 -12.73 -22.39
N LEU A 609 31.40 -13.40 -21.41
CA LEU A 609 32.13 -13.97 -20.28
C LEU A 609 33.09 -15.10 -20.70
N ARG A 610 32.74 -15.90 -21.72
CA ARG A 610 33.67 -16.89 -22.29
C ARG A 610 34.86 -16.24 -22.98
N THR A 611 34.61 -15.17 -23.73
CA THR A 611 35.67 -14.41 -24.42
C THR A 611 36.62 -13.75 -23.43
N HIS A 612 36.08 -13.24 -22.32
CA HIS A 612 36.82 -12.50 -21.28
C HIS A 612 37.05 -13.34 -20.00
N ARG A 613 37.17 -14.67 -20.13
CA ARG A 613 37.26 -15.60 -18.99
C ARG A 613 38.44 -15.33 -18.05
N GLU A 614 39.57 -14.89 -18.59
CA GLU A 614 40.75 -14.53 -17.79
C GLU A 614 40.48 -13.30 -16.92
N GLN A 615 39.84 -12.26 -17.47
CA GLN A 615 39.47 -11.06 -16.72
C GLN A 615 38.47 -11.39 -15.61
N LEU A 616 37.48 -12.23 -15.90
CA LEU A 616 36.53 -12.75 -14.92
C LEU A 616 37.25 -13.46 -13.77
N SER A 617 38.21 -14.34 -14.09
CA SER A 617 38.95 -15.11 -13.09
C SER A 617 39.81 -14.23 -12.22
N ARG A 618 40.53 -13.26 -12.80
CA ARG A 618 41.34 -12.30 -12.03
C ARG A 618 40.49 -11.46 -11.07
N LEU A 619 39.33 -10.99 -11.53
CA LEU A 619 38.43 -10.19 -10.70
C LEU A 619 37.89 -11.02 -9.53
N ALA A 620 37.46 -12.26 -9.77
CA ALA A 620 36.98 -13.17 -8.73
C ALA A 620 38.08 -13.55 -7.74
N GLU A 621 39.30 -13.82 -8.21
CA GLU A 621 40.45 -14.12 -7.35
C GLU A 621 40.82 -12.94 -6.45
N GLN A 622 40.81 -11.71 -6.98
CA GLN A 622 41.02 -10.50 -6.18
C GLN A 622 39.91 -10.34 -5.14
N LEU A 623 38.64 -10.50 -5.52
CA LEU A 623 37.52 -10.45 -4.56
C LEU A 623 37.64 -11.51 -3.45
N LEU A 624 38.15 -12.70 -3.76
CA LEU A 624 38.37 -13.72 -2.75
C LEU A 624 39.45 -13.33 -1.73
N GLN A 625 40.43 -12.51 -2.13
CA GLN A 625 41.50 -12.03 -1.26
C GLN A 625 41.05 -10.86 -0.38
N VAL A 626 40.39 -9.85 -0.95
CA VAL A 626 40.08 -8.60 -0.24
C VAL A 626 38.61 -8.44 0.17
N GLU A 627 37.74 -9.35 -0.26
CA GLU A 627 36.29 -9.41 0.01
C GLU A 627 35.46 -8.27 -0.58
N THR A 628 36.06 -7.11 -0.81
CA THR A 628 35.42 -5.92 -1.35
C THR A 628 36.40 -5.14 -2.23
N LEU A 629 35.93 -4.70 -3.40
CA LEU A 629 36.65 -3.85 -4.34
C LEU A 629 35.84 -2.58 -4.58
N ASP A 630 36.39 -1.42 -4.23
CA ASP A 630 35.85 -0.13 -4.63
C ASP A 630 36.07 0.12 -6.14
N GLU A 631 35.44 1.15 -6.70
CA GLU A 631 35.39 1.45 -8.15
C GLU A 631 36.76 1.29 -8.84
N ASP A 632 37.76 2.07 -8.42
CA ASP A 632 39.07 2.07 -9.07
C ASP A 632 39.78 0.71 -8.96
N ALA A 633 39.65 0.03 -7.83
CA ALA A 633 40.23 -1.29 -7.59
C ALA A 633 39.55 -2.36 -8.45
N ALA A 634 38.23 -2.28 -8.64
CA ALA A 634 37.46 -3.18 -9.49
C ALA A 634 37.87 -3.05 -10.96
N TYR A 635 37.95 -1.82 -11.48
CA TYR A 635 38.41 -1.56 -12.85
C TYR A 635 39.87 -1.99 -13.06
N ALA A 636 40.75 -1.73 -12.09
CA ALA A 636 42.14 -2.19 -12.13
C ALA A 636 42.25 -3.73 -12.15
N ALA A 637 41.48 -4.42 -11.31
CA ALA A 637 41.45 -5.88 -11.26
C ALA A 637 40.92 -6.51 -12.57
N ALA A 638 39.91 -5.89 -13.20
CA ALA A 638 39.41 -6.29 -14.50
C ALA A 638 40.43 -5.99 -15.64
N GLY A 639 41.35 -5.05 -15.42
CA GLY A 639 42.29 -4.56 -16.43
C GLY A 639 41.59 -3.73 -17.50
N ILE A 640 40.50 -3.04 -17.14
CA ILE A 640 39.72 -2.19 -18.03
C ILE A 640 39.93 -0.74 -17.58
N PRO A 641 40.52 0.14 -18.41
CA PRO A 641 40.63 1.54 -18.05
C PRO A 641 39.24 2.16 -17.95
N ARG A 642 38.95 2.88 -16.86
CA ARG A 642 37.64 3.50 -16.61
C ARG A 642 37.17 4.37 -17.78
N SER A 643 38.08 5.15 -18.38
CA SER A 643 37.76 6.01 -19.53
C SER A 643 37.39 5.24 -20.81
N ALA A 644 37.73 3.95 -20.90
CA ALA A 644 37.44 3.09 -22.04
C ALA A 644 36.24 2.18 -21.80
N ALA A 645 35.71 2.12 -20.58
CA ALA A 645 34.53 1.33 -20.26
C ALA A 645 33.30 1.97 -20.92
N PRO A 646 32.58 1.27 -21.82
CA PRO A 646 31.39 1.80 -22.49
C PRO A 646 30.33 2.33 -21.52
N GLY A 647 30.21 1.72 -20.33
CA GLY A 647 29.30 2.18 -19.28
C GLY A 647 29.74 3.47 -18.56
N ALA A 648 31.04 3.77 -18.51
CA ALA A 648 31.56 5.01 -17.91
C ALA A 648 31.37 6.23 -18.83
N VAL A 649 31.32 6.01 -20.16
CA VAL A 649 31.09 7.04 -21.17
C VAL A 649 29.63 7.00 -21.61
N ALA A 650 28.73 7.13 -20.64
CA ALA A 650 27.32 7.30 -20.91
C ALA A 650 26.93 8.80 -20.81
N ARG A 651 27.79 9.69 -21.36
CA ARG A 651 27.31 10.96 -21.92
C ARG A 651 26.31 10.56 -23.01
N GLY A 652 25.21 11.26 -23.19
CA GLY A 652 24.12 10.89 -24.12
C GLY A 652 24.49 10.84 -25.62
N GLU A 653 25.73 10.50 -25.98
CA GLU A 653 26.25 10.32 -27.32
C GLU A 653 26.71 8.87 -27.45
N ILE A 654 26.07 8.13 -28.35
CA ILE A 654 26.53 6.81 -28.78
C ILE A 654 27.92 7.01 -29.42
N PRO A 655 28.99 6.35 -28.95
CA PRO A 655 30.27 6.39 -29.65
C PRO A 655 30.11 5.76 -31.04
N GLY A 656 30.16 6.58 -32.10
CA GLY A 656 30.17 6.11 -33.49
C GLY A 656 28.99 6.54 -34.37
N THR A 657 28.05 7.34 -33.88
CA THR A 657 26.98 7.91 -34.74
C THR A 657 27.24 9.39 -34.95
N GLU A 658 27.50 9.81 -36.20
CA GLU A 658 27.53 11.25 -36.53
C GLU A 658 26.20 11.90 -36.10
N PRO A 659 26.23 13.08 -35.46
CA PRO A 659 25.01 13.79 -35.12
C PRO A 659 24.21 14.02 -36.41
N ALA A 660 22.92 13.69 -36.38
CA ALA A 660 22.04 13.86 -37.52
C ALA A 660 22.16 15.31 -38.05
N PRO A 661 22.39 15.51 -39.36
CA PRO A 661 22.62 16.84 -39.90
C PRO A 661 21.37 17.70 -39.72
N GLY A 662 21.46 18.77 -38.92
CA GLY A 662 20.38 19.74 -38.77
C GLY A 662 20.20 20.38 -37.40
N LEU A 663 20.88 19.91 -36.34
CA LEU A 663 20.87 20.58 -35.05
C LEU A 663 22.09 21.52 -34.93
N PRO A 664 21.90 22.81 -34.63
CA PRO A 664 23.02 23.71 -34.38
C PRO A 664 23.79 23.23 -33.15
N PRO A 665 25.14 23.31 -33.15
CA PRO A 665 25.93 22.97 -31.98
C PRO A 665 25.54 23.89 -30.82
N VAL A 666 25.27 23.31 -29.65
CA VAL A 666 25.07 24.06 -28.41
C VAL A 666 26.37 24.86 -28.15
N PRO A 667 26.32 26.19 -28.03
CA PRO A 667 27.53 26.97 -27.81
C PRO A 667 28.13 26.59 -26.45
N ALA A 668 29.42 26.26 -26.45
CA ALA A 668 30.19 26.06 -25.23
C ALA A 668 30.10 27.33 -24.37
N ALA A 669 29.66 27.18 -23.12
CA ALA A 669 29.67 28.26 -22.14
C ALA A 669 31.10 28.77 -22.00
N THR A 670 31.34 29.96 -22.55
CA THR A 670 32.57 30.71 -22.32
C THR A 670 32.38 31.44 -21.00
N GLU A 671 33.23 31.11 -20.02
CA GLU A 671 33.46 31.96 -18.86
C GLU A 671 33.95 33.31 -19.36
N ASP A 672 33.10 34.33 -19.28
CA ASP A 672 33.56 35.71 -19.25
C ASP A 672 32.74 36.46 -18.21
N ASN A 673 33.34 36.56 -17.03
CA ASN A 673 32.99 37.50 -15.99
C ASN A 673 33.45 38.89 -16.43
N PRO A 674 32.59 39.92 -16.32
CA PRO A 674 33.11 41.14 -15.70
C PRO A 674 32.12 41.78 -14.72
N ARG A 675 32.58 41.81 -13.46
CA ARG A 675 32.35 42.82 -12.40
C ARG A 675 30.93 43.21 -12.00
#